data_AF-A0ABD0LJ12-F1
#
_entry.id   AF-A0ABD0LJ12-F1
#
_cell.length_a   1.000
_cell.length_b   1.000
_cell.length_c   1.000
_cell.angle_alpha   90.00
_cell.angle_beta   90.00
_cell.angle_gamma   90.00
#
_symmetry.space_group_name_H-M   'P 1'
#
loop_
_entity.id
_entity.type
_entity.pdbx_description
1 polymer ?
#
loop_
_entity_poly.entity_id
_entity_poly.type
_entity_poly.pdbx_seq_one_letter_code
_entity_poly.pdbx_strand_id
1 'polypeptide(L)'
;MASQQGPAVWAYNDAKFSEEDVANITRLGARTKQEDASKVGKFGLGFNAVYNLTDTPCFLSGHVMGMFDPEEKYLSGKPGMKIDFRNPTNLALLSRWPKQFEPFQGVFDCSLVEDGNVVDYDGTLFRFPLRTPLQEQESKLNAKCYNKSKRRDFIKLILEAAGNLLLFTQNVQEIQVFHIPDDTADQSSPQSGAQRKEVKPQCLLTVRKTSRFKGGSDKTTVLNYCKNRWWYQMDTRILEELDICVKLTDKAQALCGVAARNITTHWRVVWATGTGESAEFAFRHQHEGLLPLAAVAVPLHEGRILRLTELPASFYKKGHLFCFLPLPEEMVREAFPVHVNSTFSLTSSRRSLLERTEDDTTSAKTEWNRALFRDPVCRAYILLLENLHKEATDQDGYGAYFELWPKARNSALKESFYEKLMSAGHKLFPVPQSGTWVSFEDARFLEPRFRDSDCGSIAWKVLKLFWNGGGSIVDVPTNICALLREADARRFNQRIVTKVSFYRDVFFPNINSEHISPEERDRLVFHALMDDDTQIQDLVRDHKCIPCEATSKLRRPKDLVHPGKEASKLFLSSEGLFPKGRGVGGNEHSGRVHFCSKKSLERLARLGMITDDLSPDRVLERTASIGNLLLENRQLALDRARHLIDYMSSYSSEYSSFRIDVLPAHIKSSMSKTKFLPVMKKPDEWPFAWNKNDSDTPELAPPCCLFSDSLKNLVACNAKLLDSNAMGYGGFRLQEKKKKEVLSALGMGVDENHKSKEHLQLAISQLVTVTDHYQGGGHVNKQLMQTVTSTVYLFLEKCLRNCQTDDTAEIIREGLASRRCVWAGTDLVLPKQVAFSCDFECSPYLFKIESSLRQYRRLFEALGVKEEFGISDGIGALKQVLREWDGKPLPENILSIASRLAQLLAKAVQSSQQPVDSSQVFLPDRNGYMCCAGELCFDDDTNWLKSSNYMRFVSDKISAETAQLLGVKTKRRQDINNRGKAIPRGPKEELTTRIRGLLKGYIFDSSVLKELIQNADDAGATEIKFIKDFRQLSTEKVMLGWERLQGPALCVYNNAPFTDEDLEGIMKVGEGSKGTDPLKTGQYGVGFNAVYHLTDAPSFYTRTNDGKEVMVAFDPNYQFLPISPHEPPGLQFDDAADLKESYPDTFQGYFQNRSEMTKPGTIFRLPLRDEEMAKVSKIKQEAVCDTALTRLVDSFSEEMGKCLLFLTNLRHIAVYKVNADGALVLEHEVRK
;
A
#
# COMPACT_ATOMS: atom_id res chain seq x y z
N MET A 1 69.73 -9.28 -8.51
CA MET A 1 68.67 -9.35 -7.48
C MET A 1 69.12 -8.89 -6.08
N ALA A 2 70.09 -7.98 -5.95
CA ALA A 2 70.60 -7.58 -4.62
C ALA A 2 69.53 -6.94 -3.72
N SER A 3 68.64 -6.11 -4.29
CA SER A 3 67.50 -5.51 -3.57
C SER A 3 66.47 -6.53 -3.03
N GLN A 4 66.52 -7.79 -3.48
CA GLN A 4 65.59 -8.87 -3.08
C GLN A 4 66.16 -9.77 -1.97
N GLN A 5 67.35 -9.48 -1.46
CA GLN A 5 68.02 -10.27 -0.43
C GLN A 5 67.65 -9.87 1.02
N GLY A 6 66.89 -8.80 1.18
CA GLY A 6 66.50 -8.25 2.49
C GLY A 6 65.43 -9.03 3.26
N PRO A 7 64.79 -8.42 4.27
CA PRO A 7 63.73 -9.03 5.06
C PRO A 7 62.60 -9.59 4.20
N ALA A 8 62.13 -10.79 4.52
CA ALA A 8 61.11 -11.50 3.73
C ALA A 8 60.03 -12.09 4.62
N VAL A 9 58.84 -12.29 4.06
CA VAL A 9 57.82 -13.17 4.62
C VAL A 9 58.02 -14.56 4.03
N TRP A 10 58.10 -15.56 4.90
CA TRP A 10 58.17 -16.97 4.52
C TRP A 10 56.82 -17.64 4.74
N ALA A 11 56.40 -18.49 3.81
CA ALA A 11 55.21 -19.30 3.97
C ALA A 11 55.52 -20.76 3.61
N TYR A 12 55.28 -21.66 4.56
CA TYR A 12 55.52 -23.09 4.43
C TYR A 12 54.20 -23.86 4.49
N ASN A 13 54.13 -24.97 3.73
CA ASN A 13 53.15 -26.03 3.94
C ASN A 13 53.79 -27.39 3.65
N ASP A 14 53.24 -28.43 4.28
CA ASP A 14 53.66 -29.83 4.24
C ASP A 14 53.22 -30.57 2.95
N ALA A 15 52.63 -29.86 1.98
CA ALA A 15 52.29 -30.43 0.69
C ALA A 15 53.34 -30.06 -0.38
N LYS A 16 53.63 -31.03 -1.25
CA LYS A 16 54.51 -30.86 -2.42
C LYS A 16 53.69 -30.46 -3.65
N PHE A 17 54.20 -29.56 -4.47
CA PHE A 17 53.56 -29.20 -5.74
C PHE A 17 53.64 -30.36 -6.74
N SER A 18 52.49 -30.68 -7.35
CA SER A 18 52.46 -31.51 -8.54
C SER A 18 52.97 -30.75 -9.76
N GLU A 19 53.30 -31.46 -10.85
CA GLU A 19 53.69 -30.82 -12.11
C GLU A 19 52.59 -29.87 -12.64
N GLU A 20 51.33 -30.24 -12.42
CA GLU A 20 50.18 -29.41 -12.76
C GLU A 20 50.10 -28.15 -11.91
N ASP A 21 50.39 -28.22 -10.61
CA ASP A 21 50.44 -27.05 -9.73
C ASP A 21 51.54 -26.07 -10.16
N VAL A 22 52.71 -26.59 -10.56
CA VAL A 22 53.82 -25.79 -11.12
C VAL A 22 53.41 -25.14 -12.46
N ALA A 23 52.75 -25.89 -13.35
CA ALA A 23 52.27 -25.35 -14.62
C ALA A 23 51.19 -24.27 -14.41
N ASN A 24 50.33 -24.44 -13.41
CA ASN A 24 49.25 -23.51 -13.11
C ASN A 24 49.74 -22.24 -12.42
N ILE A 25 50.65 -22.34 -11.45
CA ILE A 25 51.19 -21.16 -10.74
C ILE A 25 52.07 -20.28 -11.66
N THR A 26 52.62 -20.85 -12.73
CA THR A 26 53.43 -20.12 -13.71
C THR A 26 52.64 -19.36 -14.78
N ARG A 27 51.33 -19.61 -14.92
CA ARG A 27 50.44 -18.89 -15.85
C ARG A 27 49.78 -17.70 -15.16
N LEU A 28 50.51 -16.57 -15.07
CA LEU A 28 50.11 -15.35 -14.33
C LEU A 28 48.79 -14.65 -14.76
N GLY A 29 48.04 -15.20 -15.72
CA GLY A 29 46.72 -14.69 -16.15
C GLY A 29 45.70 -15.75 -16.61
N ALA A 30 46.00 -17.06 -16.50
CA ALA A 30 45.12 -18.09 -17.02
C ALA A 30 44.14 -18.63 -15.95
N ARG A 31 42.83 -18.66 -16.28
CA ARG A 31 41.75 -19.26 -15.48
C ARG A 31 41.85 -20.79 -15.53
N THR A 32 42.64 -21.41 -14.66
CA THR A 32 43.05 -22.82 -14.79
C THR A 32 42.41 -23.80 -13.81
N LYS A 33 41.61 -23.35 -12.84
CA LYS A 33 40.98 -24.21 -11.80
C LYS A 33 39.44 -24.24 -11.88
N GLN A 34 38.84 -23.96 -13.04
CA GLN A 34 37.39 -23.78 -13.17
C GLN A 34 36.60 -25.09 -13.01
N GLU A 35 37.18 -26.23 -13.39
CA GLU A 35 36.47 -27.52 -13.46
C GLU A 35 36.55 -28.37 -12.17
N ASP A 36 37.52 -28.11 -11.27
CA ASP A 36 37.69 -28.91 -10.05
C ASP A 36 36.97 -28.32 -8.83
N ALA A 37 35.80 -28.86 -8.51
CA ALA A 37 35.00 -28.50 -7.34
C ALA A 37 35.69 -28.77 -5.99
N SER A 38 36.79 -29.53 -5.95
CA SER A 38 37.49 -29.92 -4.70
C SER A 38 38.57 -28.94 -4.24
N LYS A 39 38.98 -27.99 -5.09
CA LYS A 39 40.05 -27.03 -4.80
C LYS A 39 39.48 -25.63 -4.49
N VAL A 40 39.95 -25.02 -3.40
CA VAL A 40 39.60 -23.64 -3.02
C VAL A 40 40.35 -22.65 -3.92
N GLY A 41 39.66 -21.63 -4.46
CA GLY A 41 40.28 -20.57 -5.27
C GLY A 41 40.31 -20.82 -6.78
N LYS A 42 39.16 -21.13 -7.37
CA LYS A 42 38.92 -21.51 -8.78
C LYS A 42 39.41 -20.53 -9.87
N PHE A 43 39.75 -19.29 -9.50
CA PHE A 43 40.09 -18.23 -10.46
C PHE A 43 41.59 -17.96 -10.65
N GLY A 44 42.51 -18.69 -9.98
CA GLY A 44 43.97 -18.55 -10.20
C GLY A 44 44.61 -17.22 -9.76
N LEU A 45 43.84 -16.14 -9.61
CA LEU A 45 44.29 -14.78 -9.27
C LEU A 45 44.66 -14.58 -7.79
N GLY A 46 44.38 -15.56 -6.92
CA GLY A 46 44.60 -15.42 -5.48
C GLY A 46 46.07 -15.32 -5.09
N PHE A 47 46.96 -16.00 -5.82
CA PHE A 47 48.41 -15.90 -5.60
C PHE A 47 48.93 -14.48 -5.89
N ASN A 48 48.36 -13.77 -6.88
CA ASN A 48 48.79 -12.42 -7.24
C ASN A 48 48.63 -11.39 -6.09
N ALA A 49 47.87 -11.71 -5.04
CA ALA A 49 47.80 -10.89 -3.84
C ALA A 49 49.18 -10.69 -3.15
N VAL A 50 50.13 -11.63 -3.34
CA VAL A 50 51.50 -11.50 -2.80
C VAL A 50 52.24 -10.29 -3.37
N TYR A 51 51.85 -9.77 -4.54
CA TYR A 51 52.46 -8.56 -5.11
C TYR A 51 52.16 -7.29 -4.31
N ASN A 52 51.21 -7.34 -3.35
CA ASN A 52 51.08 -6.29 -2.33
C ASN A 52 52.26 -6.24 -1.36
N LEU A 53 53.03 -7.33 -1.23
CA LEU A 53 54.17 -7.47 -0.31
C LEU A 53 55.52 -7.39 -1.04
N THR A 54 55.61 -8.00 -2.22
CA THR A 54 56.87 -8.24 -2.94
C THR A 54 56.75 -7.97 -4.43
N ASP A 55 57.87 -7.65 -5.10
CA ASP A 55 57.93 -7.61 -6.57
C ASP A 55 58.39 -8.96 -7.16
N THR A 56 59.12 -9.77 -6.38
CA THR A 56 59.75 -11.01 -6.85
C THR A 56 59.46 -12.22 -5.95
N PRO A 57 58.21 -12.71 -5.92
CA PRO A 57 57.89 -13.89 -5.14
C PRO A 57 58.67 -15.09 -5.68
N CYS A 58 59.19 -15.92 -4.78
CA CYS A 58 59.91 -17.14 -5.10
C CYS A 58 59.30 -18.32 -4.34
N PHE A 59 59.35 -19.51 -4.92
CA PHE A 59 58.98 -20.74 -4.22
C PHE A 59 59.96 -21.86 -4.51
N LEU A 60 60.06 -22.78 -3.55
CA LEU A 60 60.76 -24.05 -3.66
C LEU A 60 59.80 -25.18 -3.28
N SER A 61 59.67 -26.19 -4.14
CA SER A 61 58.92 -27.41 -3.81
C SER A 61 59.56 -28.62 -4.48
N GLY A 62 59.91 -29.63 -3.71
CA GLY A 62 60.77 -30.72 -4.17
C GLY A 62 62.11 -30.19 -4.69
N HIS A 63 62.45 -30.59 -5.91
CA HIS A 63 63.63 -30.16 -6.65
C HIS A 63 63.40 -28.92 -7.54
N VAL A 64 62.21 -28.33 -7.53
CA VAL A 64 61.86 -27.21 -8.43
C VAL A 64 61.79 -25.90 -7.64
N MET A 65 62.53 -24.90 -8.11
CA MET A 65 62.40 -23.51 -7.68
C MET A 65 61.79 -22.65 -8.78
N GLY A 66 60.78 -21.87 -8.44
CA GLY A 66 60.20 -20.85 -9.30
C GLY A 66 60.50 -19.45 -8.78
N MET A 67 60.88 -18.55 -9.67
CA MET A 67 61.08 -17.13 -9.38
C MET A 67 60.21 -16.31 -10.33
N PHE A 68 59.45 -15.36 -9.81
CA PHE A 68 58.58 -14.48 -10.60
C PHE A 68 59.14 -13.07 -10.63
N ASP A 69 59.03 -12.41 -11.78
CA ASP A 69 59.50 -11.04 -12.02
C ASP A 69 58.65 -10.39 -13.13
N PRO A 70 57.37 -10.08 -12.86
CA PRO A 70 56.43 -9.64 -13.91
C PRO A 70 56.80 -8.29 -14.55
N GLU A 71 57.69 -7.49 -13.93
CA GLU A 71 58.24 -6.27 -14.53
C GLU A 71 59.49 -6.53 -15.40
N GLU A 72 59.96 -7.78 -15.45
CA GLU A 72 61.10 -8.25 -16.26
C GLU A 72 62.43 -7.53 -15.94
N LYS A 73 62.55 -6.97 -14.73
CA LYS A 73 63.66 -6.10 -14.30
C LYS A 73 64.92 -6.88 -13.91
N TYR A 74 64.74 -8.09 -13.38
CA TYR A 74 65.79 -8.88 -12.74
C TYR A 74 66.12 -10.18 -13.47
N LEU A 75 65.21 -10.70 -14.31
CA LEU A 75 65.35 -11.99 -15.01
C LEU A 75 65.57 -11.85 -16.52
N SER A 76 66.28 -10.79 -16.95
CA SER A 76 66.73 -10.60 -18.35
C SER A 76 65.60 -10.62 -19.38
N GLY A 77 64.54 -9.82 -19.18
CA GLY A 77 63.41 -9.76 -20.12
C GLY A 77 62.46 -10.95 -20.04
N LYS A 78 62.51 -11.72 -18.94
CA LYS A 78 61.59 -12.85 -18.69
C LYS A 78 60.71 -12.55 -17.48
N PRO A 79 59.38 -12.78 -17.56
CA PRO A 79 58.47 -12.52 -16.44
C PRO A 79 58.59 -13.54 -15.29
N GLY A 80 59.39 -14.58 -15.47
CA GLY A 80 59.68 -15.60 -14.47
C GLY A 80 60.72 -16.63 -14.95
N MET A 81 61.23 -17.42 -14.00
CA MET A 81 62.23 -18.47 -14.23
C MET A 81 61.90 -19.70 -13.40
N LYS A 82 61.96 -20.88 -14.04
CA LYS A 82 61.88 -22.19 -13.39
C LYS A 82 63.25 -22.84 -13.39
N ILE A 83 63.71 -23.27 -12.23
CA ILE A 83 64.97 -23.96 -12.01
C ILE A 83 64.65 -25.37 -11.50
N ASP A 84 65.08 -26.39 -12.24
CA ASP A 84 65.03 -27.79 -11.81
C ASP A 84 66.43 -28.21 -11.37
N PHE A 85 66.61 -28.44 -10.07
CA PHE A 85 67.92 -28.76 -9.49
C PHE A 85 68.39 -30.18 -9.77
N ARG A 86 67.56 -31.06 -10.35
CA ARG A 86 68.02 -32.37 -10.87
C ARG A 86 68.88 -32.22 -12.11
N ASN A 87 68.81 -31.08 -12.81
CA ASN A 87 69.69 -30.79 -13.93
C ASN A 87 71.08 -30.36 -13.42
N PRO A 88 72.17 -31.07 -13.76
CA PRO A 88 73.53 -30.74 -13.30
C PRO A 88 73.97 -29.30 -13.60
N THR A 89 73.50 -28.71 -14.70
CA THR A 89 73.82 -27.32 -15.08
C THR A 89 73.17 -26.32 -14.13
N ASN A 90 71.93 -26.61 -13.67
CA ASN A 90 71.23 -25.79 -12.69
C ASN A 90 71.76 -26.01 -11.28
N LEU A 91 72.22 -27.23 -10.97
CA LEU A 91 72.84 -27.55 -9.69
C LEU A 91 74.10 -26.72 -9.46
N ALA A 92 74.92 -26.53 -10.50
CA ALA A 92 76.10 -25.67 -10.43
C ALA A 92 75.78 -24.20 -10.05
N LEU A 93 74.52 -23.74 -10.20
CA LEU A 93 74.09 -22.41 -9.76
C LEU A 93 74.18 -22.24 -8.24
N LEU A 94 73.97 -23.32 -7.47
CA LEU A 94 74.09 -23.27 -6.01
C LEU A 94 75.52 -22.92 -5.58
N SER A 95 76.53 -23.51 -6.24
CA SER A 95 77.94 -23.18 -6.00
C SER A 95 78.37 -21.86 -6.64
N ARG A 96 77.79 -21.47 -7.79
CA ARG A 96 78.16 -20.26 -8.52
C ARG A 96 77.62 -19.00 -7.84
N TRP A 97 76.43 -19.08 -7.27
CA TRP A 97 75.73 -17.97 -6.62
C TRP A 97 75.23 -18.34 -5.22
N PRO A 98 76.14 -18.70 -4.30
CA PRO A 98 75.77 -19.20 -2.98
C PRO A 98 74.90 -18.20 -2.21
N LYS A 99 75.19 -16.89 -2.34
CA LYS A 99 74.42 -15.81 -1.71
C LYS A 99 72.99 -15.66 -2.22
N GLN A 100 72.68 -16.14 -3.43
CA GLN A 100 71.33 -16.05 -3.98
C GLN A 100 70.39 -17.10 -3.37
N PHE A 101 70.94 -18.27 -3.00
CA PHE A 101 70.18 -19.41 -2.46
C PHE A 101 70.38 -19.61 -0.95
N GLU A 102 71.44 -19.02 -0.35
CA GLU A 102 71.71 -19.01 1.10
C GLU A 102 70.45 -18.73 1.94
N PRO A 103 69.55 -17.80 1.58
CA PRO A 103 68.45 -17.49 2.46
C PRO A 103 67.42 -18.62 2.66
N PHE A 104 67.38 -19.63 1.79
CA PHE A 104 66.49 -20.79 1.92
C PHE A 104 67.05 -21.86 2.86
N GLN A 105 68.36 -21.85 3.11
CA GLN A 105 69.02 -22.88 3.92
C GLN A 105 68.62 -22.77 5.39
N GLY A 106 68.18 -23.88 5.99
CA GLY A 106 67.84 -23.97 7.42
C GLY A 106 66.53 -23.31 7.82
N VAL A 107 65.73 -22.81 6.86
CA VAL A 107 64.38 -22.27 7.13
C VAL A 107 63.36 -23.39 6.89
N PHE A 108 62.66 -23.82 7.94
CA PHE A 108 61.75 -24.98 7.93
C PHE A 108 62.43 -26.26 7.42
N ASP A 109 63.62 -26.53 7.94
CA ASP A 109 64.44 -27.72 7.60
C ASP A 109 64.77 -27.83 6.10
N CYS A 110 64.69 -26.71 5.37
CA CYS A 110 65.02 -26.68 3.95
C CYS A 110 66.53 -26.83 3.74
N SER A 111 66.91 -27.94 3.12
CA SER A 111 68.23 -28.19 2.55
C SER A 111 68.09 -28.67 1.11
N LEU A 112 68.80 -28.03 0.18
CA LEU A 112 68.83 -28.39 -1.25
C LEU A 112 69.95 -29.38 -1.58
N VAL A 113 70.93 -29.51 -0.68
CA VAL A 113 72.10 -30.36 -0.84
C VAL A 113 72.42 -30.99 0.51
N GLU A 114 72.37 -32.31 0.59
CA GLU A 114 72.85 -33.08 1.74
C GLU A 114 73.97 -34.01 1.25
N ASP A 115 75.12 -33.99 1.92
CA ASP A 115 76.29 -34.81 1.59
C ASP A 115 76.74 -34.74 0.11
N GLY A 116 76.55 -33.59 -0.53
CA GLY A 116 76.91 -33.35 -1.94
C GLY A 116 75.88 -33.83 -2.97
N ASN A 117 74.76 -34.43 -2.53
CA ASN A 117 73.67 -34.86 -3.40
C ASN A 117 72.46 -33.92 -3.31
N VAL A 118 71.73 -33.78 -4.42
CA VAL A 118 70.47 -33.01 -4.45
C VAL A 118 69.40 -33.78 -3.68
N VAL A 119 68.77 -33.12 -2.72
CA VAL A 119 67.64 -33.66 -1.97
C VAL A 119 66.38 -32.89 -2.33
N ASP A 120 65.29 -33.62 -2.54
CA ASP A 120 63.97 -33.04 -2.77
C ASP A 120 63.46 -32.45 -1.45
N TYR A 121 63.09 -31.16 -1.47
CA TYR A 121 62.43 -30.56 -0.32
C TYR A 121 61.01 -31.12 -0.14
N ASP A 122 60.76 -31.78 1.00
CA ASP A 122 59.48 -32.42 1.33
C ASP A 122 58.45 -31.40 1.84
N GLY A 123 58.00 -30.56 0.92
CA GLY A 123 57.01 -29.53 1.16
C GLY A 123 57.05 -28.43 0.12
N THR A 124 56.42 -27.30 0.44
CA THR A 124 56.48 -26.10 -0.39
C THR A 124 56.82 -24.89 0.46
N LEU A 125 57.92 -24.23 0.14
CA LEU A 125 58.42 -23.05 0.83
C LEU A 125 58.39 -21.83 -0.10
N PHE A 126 57.64 -20.81 0.28
CA PHE A 126 57.63 -19.51 -0.39
C PHE A 126 58.49 -18.51 0.33
N ARG A 127 59.19 -17.68 -0.45
CA ARG A 127 59.92 -16.50 0.01
C ARG A 127 59.34 -15.27 -0.67
N PHE A 128 58.91 -14.30 0.12
CA PHE A 128 58.39 -13.01 -0.36
C PHE A 128 59.27 -11.87 0.16
N PRO A 129 60.32 -11.46 -0.58
CA PRO A 129 61.16 -10.32 -0.22
C PRO A 129 60.31 -9.06 -0.08
N LEU A 130 60.32 -8.43 1.08
CA LEU A 130 59.47 -7.27 1.35
C LEU A 130 59.98 -6.03 0.61
N ARG A 131 59.05 -5.30 -0.02
CA ARG A 131 59.38 -4.09 -0.79
C ARG A 131 60.08 -3.04 0.08
N THR A 132 61.25 -2.60 -0.37
CA THR A 132 62.07 -1.56 0.27
C THR A 132 61.54 -0.16 -0.07
N PRO A 133 61.90 0.89 0.70
CA PRO A 133 61.54 2.28 0.37
C PRO A 133 62.02 2.75 -1.00
N LEU A 134 63.16 2.23 -1.48
CA LEU A 134 63.67 2.56 -2.82
C LEU A 134 62.80 1.95 -3.92
N GLN A 135 62.34 0.71 -3.73
CA GLN A 135 61.42 0.07 -4.67
C GLN A 135 60.02 0.70 -4.68
N GLU A 136 59.63 1.43 -3.62
CA GLU A 136 58.32 2.10 -3.55
C GLU A 136 58.13 3.13 -4.68
N GLN A 137 59.20 3.82 -5.06
CA GLN A 137 59.19 4.84 -6.11
C GLN A 137 59.34 4.24 -7.51
N GLU A 138 59.89 3.04 -7.62
CA GLU A 138 60.24 2.39 -8.90
C GLU A 138 59.25 1.30 -9.33
N SER A 139 58.56 0.64 -8.38
CA SER A 139 57.63 -0.47 -8.66
C SER A 139 56.36 0.03 -9.32
N LYS A 140 56.04 -0.53 -10.48
CA LYS A 140 54.77 -0.33 -11.20
C LYS A 140 53.65 -1.21 -10.64
N LEU A 141 54.00 -2.24 -9.86
CA LEU A 141 53.03 -3.16 -9.25
C LEU A 141 52.33 -2.57 -8.02
N ASN A 142 53.08 -1.98 -7.08
CA ASN A 142 52.51 -1.42 -5.85
C ASN A 142 53.46 -0.44 -5.13
N ALA A 143 52.98 0.79 -4.89
CA ALA A 143 53.72 1.86 -4.23
C ALA A 143 53.73 1.77 -2.68
N LYS A 144 53.72 0.57 -2.09
CA LYS A 144 53.75 0.37 -0.63
C LYS A 144 55.02 -0.36 -0.20
N CYS A 145 55.87 0.30 0.60
CA CYS A 145 57.02 -0.32 1.27
C CYS A 145 56.71 -0.88 2.67
N TYR A 146 57.54 -1.80 3.19
CA TYR A 146 57.43 -2.38 4.54
C TYR A 146 58.66 -2.10 5.42
N ASN A 147 58.66 -0.94 6.07
CA ASN A 147 59.63 -0.59 7.11
C ASN A 147 59.40 -1.39 8.41
N LYS A 148 60.29 -1.22 9.40
CA LYS A 148 60.24 -1.99 10.68
C LYS A 148 58.90 -1.87 11.41
N SER A 149 58.25 -0.70 11.40
CA SER A 149 56.92 -0.51 12.00
C SER A 149 55.86 -1.27 11.22
N LYS A 150 55.76 -1.03 9.91
CA LYS A 150 54.78 -1.69 9.04
C LYS A 150 54.89 -3.21 9.06
N ARG A 151 56.10 -3.77 9.24
CA ARG A 151 56.31 -5.21 9.44
C ARG A 151 55.70 -5.72 10.75
N ARG A 152 55.87 -4.99 11.86
CA ARG A 152 55.24 -5.34 13.14
C ARG A 152 53.72 -5.24 13.06
N ASP A 153 53.20 -4.22 12.40
CA ASP A 153 51.76 -4.04 12.19
C ASP A 153 51.17 -5.17 11.34
N PHE A 154 51.88 -5.61 10.30
CA PHE A 154 51.49 -6.75 9.48
C PHE A 154 51.44 -8.06 10.29
N ILE A 155 52.44 -8.33 11.12
CA ILE A 155 52.45 -9.50 12.02
C ILE A 155 51.28 -9.40 13.00
N LYS A 156 51.12 -8.23 13.65
CA LYS A 156 50.04 -7.96 14.61
C LYS A 156 48.66 -8.29 14.03
N LEU A 157 48.39 -7.88 12.79
CA LEU A 157 47.14 -8.17 12.09
C LEU A 157 46.84 -9.67 12.00
N ILE A 158 47.85 -10.49 11.67
CA ILE A 158 47.72 -11.94 11.60
C ILE A 158 47.43 -12.51 13.00
N LEU A 159 48.17 -12.07 14.02
CA LEU A 159 48.02 -12.55 15.39
C LEU A 159 46.64 -12.23 15.99
N GLU A 160 46.07 -11.07 15.65
CA GLU A 160 44.78 -10.62 16.14
C GLU A 160 43.58 -11.26 15.42
N ALA A 161 43.76 -11.82 14.22
CA ALA A 161 42.68 -12.43 13.45
C ALA A 161 42.72 -13.98 13.41
N ALA A 162 43.77 -14.59 13.98
CA ALA A 162 44.12 -15.99 13.72
C ALA A 162 43.08 -17.02 14.19
N GLY A 163 42.28 -16.71 15.21
CA GLY A 163 41.30 -17.64 15.78
C GLY A 163 40.21 -18.05 14.79
N ASN A 164 39.92 -17.21 13.79
CA ASN A 164 38.88 -17.50 12.80
C ASN A 164 39.39 -18.29 11.58
N LEU A 165 40.72 -18.35 11.36
CA LEU A 165 41.29 -18.86 10.10
C LEU A 165 41.01 -20.34 9.85
N LEU A 166 40.94 -21.14 10.92
CA LEU A 166 40.74 -22.59 10.84
C LEU A 166 39.28 -23.04 11.02
N LEU A 167 38.33 -22.10 11.13
CA LEU A 167 36.94 -22.44 11.48
C LEU A 167 36.28 -23.33 10.40
N PHE A 168 36.49 -23.03 9.12
CA PHE A 168 35.90 -23.77 7.99
C PHE A 168 36.93 -24.46 7.09
N THR A 169 38.22 -24.44 7.46
CA THR A 169 39.26 -25.17 6.73
C THR A 169 39.01 -26.67 6.81
N GLN A 170 39.29 -27.36 5.71
CA GLN A 170 38.99 -28.78 5.59
C GLN A 170 40.21 -29.66 5.86
N ASN A 171 41.37 -29.29 5.32
CA ASN A 171 42.62 -30.06 5.45
C ASN A 171 43.57 -29.45 6.48
N VAL A 172 43.71 -28.12 6.50
CA VAL A 172 44.64 -27.43 7.41
C VAL A 172 44.09 -27.52 8.84
N GLN A 173 44.85 -28.17 9.72
CA GLN A 173 44.52 -28.35 11.14
C GLN A 173 45.39 -27.49 12.07
N GLU A 174 46.52 -26.99 11.60
CA GLU A 174 47.44 -26.17 12.41
C GLU A 174 47.99 -25.00 11.59
N ILE A 175 48.08 -23.82 12.22
CA ILE A 175 48.78 -22.65 11.70
C ILE A 175 49.78 -22.18 12.75
N GLN A 176 51.02 -21.94 12.34
CA GLN A 176 52.06 -21.39 13.20
C GLN A 176 52.66 -20.13 12.58
N VAL A 177 52.97 -19.14 13.42
CA VAL A 177 53.66 -17.91 13.00
C VAL A 177 54.95 -17.79 13.76
N PHE A 178 56.05 -17.59 13.03
CA PHE A 178 57.40 -17.46 13.57
C PHE A 178 58.01 -16.10 13.24
N HIS A 179 58.95 -15.66 14.07
CA HIS A 179 59.81 -14.52 13.81
C HIS A 179 61.28 -14.92 13.93
N ILE A 180 62.07 -14.55 12.92
CA ILE A 180 63.52 -14.75 12.90
C ILE A 180 64.14 -13.37 13.21
N PRO A 181 64.79 -13.19 14.37
CA PRO A 181 65.37 -11.89 14.75
C PRO A 181 66.56 -11.49 13.86
N ASP A 182 66.80 -10.18 13.74
CA ASP A 182 68.01 -9.65 13.10
C ASP A 182 69.23 -9.94 14.00
N ASP A 183 70.23 -10.63 13.49
CA ASP A 183 71.42 -11.15 14.20
C ASP A 183 72.43 -10.06 14.67
N THR A 184 72.00 -8.80 14.76
CA THR A 184 72.86 -7.63 15.02
C THR A 184 72.94 -7.21 16.48
N ALA A 185 72.25 -7.91 17.39
CA ALA A 185 72.13 -7.48 18.79
C ALA A 185 73.28 -7.93 19.72
N ASP A 186 74.22 -8.77 19.28
CA ASP A 186 75.27 -9.34 20.15
C ASP A 186 76.67 -9.25 19.50
N GLN A 187 77.14 -8.04 19.22
CA GLN A 187 78.54 -7.76 18.84
C GLN A 187 79.32 -7.10 19.98
N SER A 188 79.17 -7.60 21.20
CA SER A 188 79.98 -7.17 22.35
C SER A 188 80.88 -8.28 22.90
N SER A 189 81.47 -9.12 22.05
CA SER A 189 82.63 -9.95 22.44
C SER A 189 83.40 -10.45 21.20
N PRO A 190 84.62 -9.97 20.94
CA PRO A 190 85.47 -10.53 19.90
C PRO A 190 86.43 -11.53 20.54
N GLN A 191 86.11 -12.83 20.53
CA GLN A 191 87.14 -13.87 20.57
C GLN A 191 86.57 -15.28 20.27
N SER A 192 87.32 -15.99 19.43
CA SER A 192 87.28 -17.42 19.11
C SER A 192 86.24 -17.93 18.09
N GLY A 193 86.77 -18.56 17.03
CA GLY A 193 86.15 -19.63 16.23
C GLY A 193 84.79 -19.35 15.59
N ALA A 194 84.76 -19.13 14.27
CA ALA A 194 83.54 -19.00 13.49
C ALA A 194 82.71 -20.30 13.45
N GLN A 195 81.96 -20.59 14.52
CA GLN A 195 80.70 -21.32 14.44
C GLN A 195 79.59 -20.27 14.39
N ARG A 196 78.96 -20.12 13.22
CA ARG A 196 77.79 -19.25 13.03
C ARG A 196 76.71 -19.74 14.00
N LYS A 197 76.33 -18.92 14.98
CA LYS A 197 75.21 -19.22 15.91
C LYS A 197 73.97 -19.52 15.06
N GLU A 198 73.39 -20.70 15.25
CA GLU A 198 72.17 -21.11 14.58
C GLU A 198 71.00 -20.21 15.05
N VAL A 199 70.48 -19.36 14.17
CA VAL A 199 69.41 -18.41 14.50
C VAL A 199 68.08 -19.17 14.64
N LYS A 200 67.69 -19.50 15.88
CA LYS A 200 66.46 -20.26 16.14
C LYS A 200 65.20 -19.42 15.91
N PRO A 201 64.26 -19.84 15.04
CA PRO A 201 62.98 -19.18 14.85
C PRO A 201 62.17 -19.08 16.15
N GLN A 202 61.57 -17.92 16.40
CA GLN A 202 60.75 -17.67 17.57
C GLN A 202 59.27 -17.87 17.24
N CYS A 203 58.65 -18.93 17.78
CA CYS A 203 57.20 -19.12 17.64
C CYS A 203 56.42 -18.01 18.38
N LEU A 204 55.59 -17.27 17.66
CA LEU A 204 54.72 -16.21 18.16
C LEU A 204 53.31 -16.72 18.44
N LEU A 205 52.81 -17.60 17.57
CA LEU A 205 51.43 -18.08 17.57
C LEU A 205 51.36 -19.52 17.09
N THR A 206 50.49 -20.29 17.73
CA THR A 206 50.00 -21.58 17.26
C THR A 206 48.47 -21.58 17.32
N VAL A 207 47.81 -21.89 16.21
CA VAL A 207 46.36 -22.16 16.16
C VAL A 207 46.16 -23.61 15.78
N ARG A 208 45.39 -24.36 16.58
CA ARG A 208 45.06 -25.77 16.32
C ARG A 208 43.56 -25.95 16.20
N LYS A 209 43.17 -26.76 15.23
CA LYS A 209 41.81 -27.21 14.95
C LYS A 209 41.65 -28.65 15.44
N THR A 210 40.53 -28.96 16.09
CA THR A 210 40.15 -30.35 16.39
C THR A 210 38.67 -30.54 16.07
N SER A 211 38.39 -31.29 15.01
CA SER A 211 37.04 -31.55 14.50
C SER A 211 36.52 -32.93 14.93
N ARG A 212 35.25 -32.99 15.32
CA ARG A 212 34.51 -34.23 15.62
C ARG A 212 33.20 -34.25 14.84
N PHE A 213 33.07 -35.17 13.89
CA PHE A 213 31.88 -35.27 13.04
C PHE A 213 30.90 -36.33 13.58
N LYS A 214 29.60 -36.02 13.52
CA LYS A 214 28.51 -36.99 13.80
C LYS A 214 27.82 -37.36 12.48
N GLY A 215 27.85 -38.64 12.06
CA GLY A 215 27.01 -39.15 10.97
C GLY A 215 27.62 -39.95 9.79
N GLY A 216 28.89 -40.39 9.80
CA GLY A 216 29.42 -41.30 8.75
C GLY A 216 30.90 -41.08 8.40
N SER A 217 31.57 -42.15 7.92
CA SER A 217 32.97 -42.53 8.17
C SER A 217 34.11 -41.90 7.34
N ASP A 218 35.29 -41.90 7.97
CA ASP A 218 36.68 -42.03 7.49
C ASP A 218 37.22 -41.09 6.40
N LYS A 219 38.11 -40.21 6.86
CA LYS A 219 39.22 -39.53 6.15
C LYS A 219 38.89 -38.67 4.92
N THR A 220 37.62 -38.47 4.56
CA THR A 220 37.24 -37.55 3.48
C THR A 220 36.70 -36.23 4.03
N THR A 221 37.21 -35.11 3.51
CA THR A 221 36.71 -33.76 3.84
C THR A 221 35.23 -33.61 3.48
N VAL A 222 34.51 -32.69 4.14
CA VAL A 222 33.09 -32.42 3.82
C VAL A 222 32.93 -32.04 2.34
N LEU A 223 33.88 -31.30 1.81
CA LEU A 223 33.90 -30.89 0.41
C LEU A 223 34.02 -32.09 -0.55
N ASN A 224 34.93 -33.04 -0.28
CA ASN A 224 35.07 -34.26 -1.09
C ASN A 224 33.87 -35.20 -0.92
N TYR A 225 33.35 -35.29 0.31
CA TYR A 225 32.14 -36.06 0.62
C TYR A 225 30.96 -35.57 -0.22
N CYS A 226 30.73 -34.25 -0.26
CA CYS A 226 29.64 -33.65 -1.03
C CYS A 226 29.90 -33.73 -2.55
N LYS A 227 31.12 -33.45 -3.03
CA LYS A 227 31.48 -33.53 -4.46
C LYS A 227 31.14 -34.89 -5.07
N ASN A 228 31.38 -35.97 -4.34
CA ASN A 228 31.17 -37.33 -4.85
C ASN A 228 29.71 -37.81 -4.75
N ARG A 229 28.82 -37.07 -4.08
CA ARG A 229 27.45 -37.51 -3.74
C ARG A 229 26.33 -36.55 -4.11
N TRP A 230 26.62 -35.27 -4.35
CA TRP A 230 25.59 -34.23 -4.47
C TRP A 230 24.59 -34.46 -5.61
N TRP A 231 24.94 -35.20 -6.66
CA TRP A 231 24.07 -35.43 -7.83
C TRP A 231 23.11 -36.63 -7.69
N TYR A 232 23.31 -37.56 -6.73
CA TYR A 232 22.39 -38.68 -6.46
C TYR A 232 21.89 -38.76 -5.01
N GLN A 233 22.51 -38.02 -4.08
CA GLN A 233 22.12 -37.97 -2.68
C GLN A 233 22.12 -36.50 -2.21
N MET A 234 21.06 -35.77 -2.59
CA MET A 234 21.00 -34.30 -2.47
C MET A 234 20.85 -33.77 -1.03
N ASP A 235 20.50 -34.62 -0.06
CA ASP A 235 20.25 -34.23 1.34
C ASP A 235 21.41 -34.59 2.28
N THR A 236 22.57 -33.97 2.06
CA THR A 236 23.69 -34.12 2.98
C THR A 236 23.54 -33.15 4.15
N ARG A 237 23.60 -33.68 5.37
CA ARG A 237 23.58 -32.93 6.64
C ARG A 237 24.69 -33.46 7.53
N ILE A 238 25.67 -32.62 7.86
CA ILE A 238 26.82 -33.01 8.68
C ILE A 238 26.93 -32.04 9.85
N LEU A 239 26.97 -32.60 11.05
CA LEU A 239 27.22 -31.86 12.28
C LEU A 239 28.69 -32.06 12.70
N GLU A 240 29.41 -30.95 12.82
CA GLU A 240 30.80 -30.89 13.26
C GLU A 240 30.86 -30.12 14.59
N GLU A 241 31.40 -30.78 15.62
CA GLU A 241 31.82 -30.15 16.87
C GLU A 241 33.30 -29.81 16.76
N LEU A 242 33.65 -28.56 17.02
CA LEU A 242 34.95 -28.00 16.64
C LEU A 242 35.58 -27.24 17.80
N ASP A 243 36.81 -27.63 18.16
CA ASP A 243 37.64 -26.87 19.11
C ASP A 243 38.72 -26.10 18.34
N ILE A 244 38.80 -24.79 18.61
CA ILE A 244 39.90 -23.95 18.13
C ILE A 244 40.74 -23.53 19.34
N CYS A 245 42.00 -23.96 19.36
CA CYS A 245 42.97 -23.58 20.38
C CYS A 245 43.93 -22.53 19.82
N VAL A 246 43.99 -21.35 20.43
CA VAL A 246 44.91 -20.26 20.06
C VAL A 246 45.92 -20.05 21.19
N LYS A 247 47.19 -20.29 20.90
CA LYS A 247 48.32 -20.08 21.81
C LYS A 247 49.20 -18.95 21.28
N LEU A 248 49.15 -17.79 21.92
CA LEU A 248 50.07 -16.67 21.72
C LEU A 248 51.15 -16.69 22.80
N THR A 249 52.41 -16.57 22.39
CA THR A 249 53.57 -16.62 23.30
C THR A 249 53.97 -15.23 23.80
N ASP A 250 54.75 -15.14 24.89
CA ASP A 250 55.29 -13.87 25.40
C ASP A 250 56.17 -13.14 24.37
N LYS A 251 56.71 -13.87 23.38
CA LYS A 251 57.49 -13.30 22.28
C LYS A 251 56.62 -12.44 21.36
N ALA A 252 55.33 -12.75 21.22
CA ALA A 252 54.39 -11.90 20.48
C ALA A 252 54.17 -10.55 21.17
N GLN A 253 54.04 -10.56 22.51
CA GLN A 253 53.93 -9.34 23.31
C GLN A 253 55.20 -8.48 23.15
N ALA A 254 56.38 -9.09 23.24
CA ALA A 254 57.65 -8.38 23.07
C ALA A 254 57.86 -7.79 21.66
N LEU A 255 57.38 -8.47 20.61
CA LEU A 255 57.61 -8.04 19.22
C LEU A 255 56.64 -6.97 18.73
N CYS A 256 55.35 -7.15 19.01
CA CYS A 256 54.28 -6.32 18.44
C CYS A 256 53.16 -5.93 19.44
N GLY A 257 53.35 -6.19 20.74
CA GLY A 257 52.43 -5.75 21.79
C GLY A 257 51.13 -6.54 21.91
N VAL A 258 51.08 -7.77 21.37
CA VAL A 258 49.91 -8.66 21.47
C VAL A 258 50.06 -9.59 22.67
N ALA A 259 49.15 -9.46 23.65
CA ALA A 259 49.24 -10.19 24.91
C ALA A 259 49.22 -11.71 24.73
N ALA A 260 50.15 -12.39 25.39
CA ALA A 260 50.22 -13.85 25.46
C ALA A 260 48.94 -14.41 26.06
N ARG A 261 48.44 -15.50 25.48
CA ARG A 261 47.20 -16.16 25.91
C ARG A 261 47.15 -17.59 25.40
N ASN A 262 46.43 -18.43 26.11
CA ASN A 262 46.07 -19.77 25.66
C ASN A 262 44.56 -19.92 25.81
N ILE A 263 43.85 -19.85 24.71
CA ILE A 263 42.38 -19.85 24.69
C ILE A 263 41.88 -21.03 23.85
N THR A 264 40.82 -21.67 24.32
CA THR A 264 40.10 -22.70 23.57
C THR A 264 38.65 -22.28 23.44
N THR A 265 38.13 -22.29 22.21
CA THR A 265 36.72 -22.00 21.92
C THR A 265 36.07 -23.23 21.31
N HIS A 266 34.88 -23.57 21.79
CA HIS A 266 34.07 -24.66 21.27
C HIS A 266 33.03 -24.11 20.29
N TRP A 267 32.87 -24.76 19.14
CA TRP A 267 32.01 -24.34 18.06
C TRP A 267 31.15 -25.50 17.60
N ARG A 268 29.88 -25.20 17.33
CA ARG A 268 28.99 -26.09 16.60
C ARG A 268 28.86 -25.59 15.18
N VAL A 269 29.22 -26.46 14.23
CA VAL A 269 29.17 -26.18 12.80
C VAL A 269 28.23 -27.17 12.14
N VAL A 270 27.25 -26.67 11.40
CA VAL A 270 26.36 -27.50 10.59
C VAL A 270 26.63 -27.25 9.12
N TRP A 271 26.97 -28.30 8.40
CA TRP A 271 27.13 -28.32 6.95
C TRP A 271 25.88 -28.89 6.30
N ALA A 272 25.40 -28.25 5.23
CA ALA A 272 24.26 -28.75 4.49
C ALA A 272 24.39 -28.49 2.98
N THR A 273 23.91 -29.43 2.18
CA THR A 273 23.74 -29.24 0.74
C THR A 273 22.36 -28.66 0.42
N GLY A 274 22.30 -27.88 -0.65
CA GLY A 274 21.05 -27.39 -1.20
C GLY A 274 20.27 -28.52 -1.87
N THR A 275 18.95 -28.47 -1.79
CA THR A 275 18.05 -29.44 -2.46
C THR A 275 17.05 -28.78 -3.39
N GLY A 276 17.06 -27.46 -3.51
CA GLY A 276 16.14 -26.71 -4.37
C GLY A 276 16.90 -25.87 -5.37
N GLU A 277 16.66 -24.55 -5.32
CA GLU A 277 17.16 -23.57 -6.30
C GLU A 277 18.67 -23.70 -6.59
N SER A 278 19.51 -23.90 -5.55
CA SER A 278 20.96 -24.01 -5.76
C SER A 278 21.39 -25.34 -6.36
N ALA A 279 20.67 -26.43 -6.08
CA ALA A 279 20.93 -27.74 -6.66
C ALA A 279 20.55 -27.76 -8.15
N GLU A 280 19.38 -27.20 -8.49
CA GLU A 280 18.95 -27.02 -9.88
C GLU A 280 19.88 -26.09 -10.65
N PHE A 281 20.36 -25.01 -10.02
CA PHE A 281 21.32 -24.10 -10.62
C PHE A 281 22.64 -24.82 -10.91
N ALA A 282 23.18 -25.56 -9.94
CA ALA A 282 24.41 -26.35 -10.12
C ALA A 282 24.25 -27.44 -11.19
N PHE A 283 23.07 -28.07 -11.28
CA PHE A 283 22.77 -29.07 -12.30
C PHE A 283 22.74 -28.47 -13.71
N ARG A 284 22.16 -27.28 -13.89
CA ARG A 284 22.15 -26.58 -15.19
C ARG A 284 23.55 -26.10 -15.63
N HIS A 285 24.48 -25.96 -14.69
CA HIS A 285 25.85 -25.46 -14.93
C HIS A 285 26.92 -26.49 -14.54
N GLN A 286 26.69 -27.78 -14.79
CA GLN A 286 27.58 -28.87 -14.37
C GLN A 286 29.04 -28.70 -14.82
N HIS A 287 29.28 -28.09 -15.98
CA HIS A 287 30.62 -27.83 -16.52
C HIS A 287 31.40 -26.74 -15.75
N GLU A 288 30.76 -25.98 -14.86
CA GLU A 288 31.39 -24.92 -14.05
C GLU A 288 31.83 -25.40 -12.65
N GLY A 289 31.66 -26.70 -12.36
CA GLY A 289 32.09 -27.31 -11.10
C GLY A 289 31.40 -26.72 -9.85
N LEU A 290 30.21 -26.14 -9.98
CA LEU A 290 29.46 -25.53 -8.86
C LEU A 290 29.03 -26.59 -7.85
N LEU A 291 29.13 -26.27 -6.56
CA LEU A 291 28.77 -27.17 -5.47
C LEU A 291 27.84 -26.44 -4.49
N PRO A 292 26.56 -26.84 -4.36
CA PRO A 292 25.57 -26.16 -3.52
C PRO A 292 25.77 -26.53 -2.04
N LEU A 293 26.89 -26.11 -1.44
CA LEU A 293 27.30 -26.46 -0.08
C LEU A 293 27.47 -25.20 0.75
N ALA A 294 26.87 -25.19 1.94
CA ALA A 294 27.07 -24.16 2.94
C ALA A 294 27.30 -24.76 4.33
N ALA A 295 27.81 -23.93 5.23
CA ALA A 295 27.85 -24.22 6.65
C ALA A 295 27.57 -22.98 7.50
N VAL A 296 27.06 -23.20 8.71
CA VAL A 296 26.81 -22.14 9.69
C VAL A 296 27.42 -22.56 11.03
N ALA A 297 28.07 -21.62 11.71
CA ALA A 297 28.77 -21.88 12.96
C ALA A 297 28.37 -20.91 14.08
N VAL A 298 28.20 -21.46 15.28
CA VAL A 298 27.94 -20.72 16.53
C VAL A 298 28.88 -21.20 17.64
N PRO A 299 29.41 -20.32 18.49
CA PRO A 299 30.23 -20.74 19.60
C PRO A 299 29.37 -21.21 20.79
N LEU A 300 29.91 -22.15 21.54
CA LEU A 300 29.30 -22.71 22.74
C LEU A 300 30.27 -22.60 23.92
N HIS A 301 29.72 -22.46 25.12
CA HIS A 301 30.49 -22.49 26.36
C HIS A 301 29.70 -23.25 27.43
N GLU A 302 30.29 -24.29 28.01
CA GLU A 302 29.68 -25.10 29.09
C GLU A 302 28.24 -25.56 28.80
N GLY A 303 27.94 -25.93 27.55
CA GLY A 303 26.61 -26.38 27.15
C GLY A 303 25.57 -25.25 26.99
N ARG A 304 26.00 -24.00 26.85
CA ARG A 304 25.16 -22.84 26.55
C ARG A 304 25.57 -22.18 25.23
N ILE A 305 24.62 -21.48 24.61
CA ILE A 305 24.86 -20.64 23.44
C ILE A 305 25.66 -19.41 23.88
N LEU A 306 26.86 -19.22 23.31
CA LEU A 306 27.68 -18.04 23.57
C LEU A 306 27.44 -16.98 22.49
N ARG A 307 27.28 -15.71 22.87
CA ARG A 307 27.16 -14.63 21.88
C ARG A 307 28.53 -14.34 21.27
N LEU A 308 28.58 -14.01 19.97
CA LEU A 308 29.84 -13.67 19.30
C LEU A 308 30.58 -12.49 19.96
N THR A 309 29.84 -11.55 20.56
CA THR A 309 30.40 -10.42 21.31
C THR A 309 31.18 -10.84 22.56
N GLU A 310 30.89 -12.02 23.11
CA GLU A 310 31.50 -12.57 24.33
C GLU A 310 32.72 -13.46 24.04
N LEU A 311 33.05 -13.70 22.77
CA LEU A 311 34.24 -14.46 22.41
C LEU A 311 35.51 -13.82 22.96
N PRO A 312 36.63 -14.55 23.11
CA PRO A 312 37.91 -13.95 23.45
C PRO A 312 38.48 -13.12 22.29
N ALA A 313 39.44 -12.24 22.57
CA ALA A 313 40.18 -11.54 21.52
C ALA A 313 41.00 -12.57 20.70
N SER A 314 41.15 -12.33 19.39
CA SER A 314 41.54 -13.30 18.33
C SER A 314 40.38 -13.88 17.49
N PHE A 315 39.14 -13.62 17.88
CA PHE A 315 37.93 -14.02 17.15
C PHE A 315 37.05 -12.81 16.79
N TYR A 316 36.28 -12.94 15.71
CA TYR A 316 35.34 -11.90 15.30
C TYR A 316 34.20 -11.75 16.32
N LYS A 317 33.83 -10.50 16.63
CA LYS A 317 32.75 -10.19 17.58
C LYS A 317 31.36 -10.12 16.96
N LYS A 318 31.28 -10.28 15.64
CA LYS A 318 30.06 -10.21 14.82
C LYS A 318 30.09 -11.36 13.83
N GLY A 319 28.90 -11.77 13.36
CA GLY A 319 28.81 -12.79 12.32
C GLY A 319 29.53 -12.34 11.06
N HIS A 320 30.11 -13.31 10.36
CA HIS A 320 31.11 -13.05 9.34
C HIS A 320 30.95 -14.08 8.22
N LEU A 321 31.23 -13.66 6.99
CA LEU A 321 31.12 -14.51 5.82
C LEU A 321 32.46 -15.18 5.50
N PHE A 322 32.39 -16.45 5.13
CA PHE A 322 33.53 -17.28 4.79
C PHE A 322 33.32 -17.92 3.41
N CYS A 323 34.41 -18.03 2.67
CA CYS A 323 34.55 -18.97 1.57
C CYS A 323 35.75 -19.85 1.92
N PHE A 324 35.54 -20.71 2.92
CA PHE A 324 36.50 -21.51 3.68
C PHE A 324 37.52 -20.73 4.52
N LEU A 325 37.89 -19.53 4.07
CA LEU A 325 38.62 -18.51 4.81
C LEU A 325 37.73 -17.27 5.00
N PRO A 326 37.99 -16.46 6.05
CA PRO A 326 37.20 -15.26 6.30
C PRO A 326 37.33 -14.28 5.13
N LEU A 327 36.20 -13.73 4.69
CA LEU A 327 36.18 -12.64 3.73
C LEU A 327 36.60 -11.32 4.41
N PRO A 328 37.04 -10.27 3.69
CA PRO A 328 37.30 -8.96 4.29
C PRO A 328 36.09 -8.39 5.04
N GLU A 329 36.30 -7.76 6.21
CA GLU A 329 35.22 -7.15 7.02
C GLU A 329 34.42 -6.09 6.24
N GLU A 330 35.06 -5.39 5.30
CA GLU A 330 34.43 -4.42 4.39
C GLU A 330 33.33 -5.04 3.51
N MET A 331 33.35 -6.37 3.29
CA MET A 331 32.29 -7.10 2.58
C MET A 331 31.07 -7.41 3.44
N VAL A 332 31.23 -7.40 4.77
CA VAL A 332 30.18 -7.75 5.73
C VAL A 332 29.51 -6.45 6.18
N ARG A 333 28.73 -5.84 5.27
CA ARG A 333 27.92 -4.65 5.59
C ARG A 333 26.83 -4.94 6.62
N GLU A 334 26.48 -6.22 6.77
CA GLU A 334 25.38 -6.70 7.58
C GLU A 334 25.85 -7.52 8.78
N ALA A 335 25.30 -7.25 9.96
CA ALA A 335 25.57 -8.05 11.14
C ALA A 335 24.75 -9.36 11.11
N PHE A 336 25.36 -10.45 10.64
CA PHE A 336 24.83 -11.79 10.92
C PHE A 336 25.05 -12.13 12.41
N PRO A 337 24.16 -12.91 13.05
CA PRO A 337 24.37 -13.33 14.43
C PRO A 337 25.21 -14.62 14.54
N VAL A 338 25.59 -15.22 13.40
CA VAL A 338 26.38 -16.46 13.27
C VAL A 338 27.44 -16.31 12.17
N HIS A 339 28.45 -17.17 12.16
CA HIS A 339 29.38 -17.26 11.02
C HIS A 339 28.79 -18.13 9.92
N VAL A 340 28.90 -17.69 8.67
CA VAL A 340 28.33 -18.38 7.50
C VAL A 340 29.42 -18.66 6.49
N ASN A 341 29.53 -19.91 6.06
CA ASN A 341 30.44 -20.38 5.03
C ASN A 341 29.66 -20.89 3.82
N SER A 342 30.11 -20.59 2.61
CA SER A 342 29.54 -21.18 1.39
C SER A 342 30.51 -21.09 0.21
N THR A 343 30.20 -21.79 -0.88
CA THR A 343 30.94 -21.75 -2.15
C THR A 343 30.63 -20.48 -2.98
N PHE A 344 30.70 -19.32 -2.33
CA PHE A 344 30.35 -18.03 -2.92
C PHE A 344 31.20 -17.70 -4.17
N SER A 345 30.54 -17.12 -5.17
CA SER A 345 31.18 -16.48 -6.33
C SER A 345 31.68 -15.09 -5.93
N LEU A 346 32.99 -14.88 -6.04
CA LEU A 346 33.68 -13.64 -5.66
C LEU A 346 34.19 -12.89 -6.90
N THR A 347 34.37 -11.57 -6.80
CA THR A 347 35.08 -10.79 -7.82
C THR A 347 36.55 -11.20 -7.96
N SER A 348 37.19 -10.85 -9.08
CA SER A 348 38.59 -11.17 -9.37
C SER A 348 39.57 -10.66 -8.31
N SER A 349 39.27 -9.52 -7.69
CA SER A 349 40.02 -8.93 -6.57
C SER A 349 39.80 -9.64 -5.23
N ARG A 350 38.82 -10.55 -5.15
CA ARG A 350 38.32 -11.16 -3.90
C ARG A 350 38.01 -10.10 -2.83
N ARG A 351 37.55 -8.92 -3.25
CA ARG A 351 37.20 -7.77 -2.38
C ARG A 351 35.69 -7.45 -2.35
N SER A 352 34.88 -8.13 -3.15
CA SER A 352 33.41 -8.07 -3.07
C SER A 352 32.75 -9.40 -3.45
N LEU A 353 31.55 -9.66 -2.90
CA LEU A 353 30.58 -10.56 -3.52
C LEU A 353 30.11 -9.92 -4.83
N LEU A 354 29.87 -10.72 -5.86
CA LEU A 354 29.21 -10.22 -7.08
C LEU A 354 27.77 -9.83 -6.71
N GLU A 355 27.51 -8.53 -6.62
CA GLU A 355 26.19 -7.94 -6.45
C GLU A 355 25.74 -7.30 -7.77
N ARG A 356 24.43 -7.25 -8.01
CA ARG A 356 23.88 -6.55 -9.18
C ARG A 356 24.28 -5.07 -9.14
N THR A 357 25.12 -4.64 -10.07
CA THR A 357 25.19 -3.24 -10.50
C THR A 357 24.36 -3.07 -11.76
N GLU A 358 23.83 -1.86 -11.98
CA GLU A 358 22.90 -1.54 -13.08
C GLU A 358 23.48 -1.81 -14.48
N ASP A 359 24.80 -2.06 -14.60
CA ASP A 359 25.52 -2.28 -15.87
C ASP A 359 26.06 -3.71 -16.14
N ASP A 360 25.80 -4.72 -15.28
CA ASP A 360 26.55 -6.00 -15.39
C ASP A 360 25.87 -7.10 -16.24
N THR A 361 26.49 -7.44 -17.37
CA THR A 361 26.09 -8.47 -18.36
C THR A 361 26.38 -9.93 -17.95
N THR A 362 26.60 -10.23 -16.66
CA THR A 362 26.79 -11.62 -16.17
C THR A 362 25.82 -12.02 -15.05
N SER A 363 24.57 -12.32 -15.42
CA SER A 363 23.48 -12.68 -14.48
C SER A 363 23.74 -13.95 -13.65
N ALA A 364 24.42 -14.95 -14.22
CA ALA A 364 24.55 -16.29 -13.61
C ALA A 364 25.31 -16.34 -12.26
N LYS A 365 26.36 -15.52 -12.09
CA LYS A 365 27.17 -15.58 -10.84
C LYS A 365 26.50 -14.89 -9.65
N THR A 366 25.71 -13.86 -9.93
CA THR A 366 24.92 -13.16 -8.91
C THR A 366 23.70 -14.00 -8.51
N GLU A 367 23.09 -14.68 -9.47
CA GLU A 367 22.05 -15.68 -9.22
C GLU A 367 22.56 -16.85 -8.37
N TRP A 368 23.80 -17.31 -8.58
CA TRP A 368 24.41 -18.36 -7.76
C TRP A 368 24.50 -17.98 -6.28
N ASN A 369 25.02 -16.79 -5.94
CA ASN A 369 25.12 -16.36 -4.54
C ASN A 369 23.74 -16.21 -3.88
N ARG A 370 22.74 -15.71 -4.64
CA ARG A 370 21.35 -15.64 -4.16
C ARG A 370 20.79 -17.03 -3.89
N ALA A 371 20.96 -17.98 -4.82
CA ALA A 371 20.52 -19.35 -4.67
C ALA A 371 21.18 -20.04 -3.45
N LEU A 372 22.47 -19.79 -3.20
CA LEU A 372 23.17 -20.29 -2.01
C LEU A 372 22.53 -19.79 -0.70
N PHE A 373 22.18 -18.50 -0.61
CA PHE A 373 21.52 -17.95 0.57
C PHE A 373 20.11 -18.50 0.78
N ARG A 374 19.33 -18.68 -0.30
CA ARG A 374 17.95 -19.19 -0.23
C ARG A 374 17.88 -20.69 0.08
N ASP A 375 18.90 -21.47 -0.30
CA ASP A 375 18.83 -22.92 -0.23
C ASP A 375 19.80 -23.53 0.81
N PRO A 376 21.09 -23.78 0.53
CA PRO A 376 21.99 -24.48 1.43
C PRO A 376 22.31 -23.69 2.70
N VAL A 377 22.48 -22.36 2.63
CA VAL A 377 22.74 -21.53 3.82
C VAL A 377 21.52 -21.55 4.74
N CYS A 378 20.33 -21.27 4.19
CA CYS A 378 19.08 -21.30 4.94
C CYS A 378 18.85 -22.67 5.61
N ARG A 379 19.11 -23.76 4.87
CA ARG A 379 19.00 -25.12 5.41
C ARG A 379 19.99 -25.38 6.55
N ALA A 380 21.26 -25.07 6.35
CA ALA A 380 22.29 -25.23 7.39
C ALA A 380 21.93 -24.41 8.64
N TYR A 381 21.34 -23.23 8.45
CA TYR A 381 20.89 -22.35 9.53
C TYR A 381 19.75 -22.98 10.35
N ILE A 382 18.70 -23.47 9.68
CA ILE A 382 17.56 -24.11 10.35
C ILE A 382 18.02 -25.35 11.11
N LEU A 383 18.84 -26.19 10.47
CA LEU A 383 19.42 -27.38 11.09
C LEU A 383 20.31 -27.02 12.28
N LEU A 384 21.08 -25.93 12.22
CA LEU A 384 21.85 -25.44 13.35
C LEU A 384 20.94 -25.12 14.53
N LEU A 385 19.87 -24.35 14.31
CA LEU A 385 18.91 -24.01 15.36
C LEU A 385 18.24 -25.26 15.97
N GLU A 386 17.84 -26.24 15.15
CA GLU A 386 17.29 -27.52 15.63
C GLU A 386 18.30 -28.31 16.50
N ASN A 387 19.60 -28.15 16.22
CA ASN A 387 20.68 -28.78 16.98
C ASN A 387 21.11 -27.97 18.22
N LEU A 388 20.46 -26.85 18.55
CA LEU A 388 20.73 -26.04 19.75
C LEU A 388 19.68 -26.19 20.85
N HIS A 389 18.68 -27.07 20.67
CA HIS A 389 17.60 -27.25 21.65
C HIS A 389 18.07 -27.63 23.06
N LYS A 390 19.21 -28.31 23.18
CA LYS A 390 19.75 -28.75 24.48
C LYS A 390 20.52 -27.65 25.20
N GLU A 391 20.98 -26.66 24.46
CA GLU A 391 21.74 -25.52 24.97
C GLU A 391 20.86 -24.30 25.28
N ALA A 392 19.56 -24.37 24.90
CA ALA A 392 18.54 -23.37 25.19
C ALA A 392 17.46 -23.97 26.11
N THR A 393 17.69 -23.93 27.43
CA THR A 393 16.85 -24.65 28.42
C THR A 393 16.09 -23.75 29.41
N ASP A 394 16.47 -22.49 29.54
CA ASP A 394 15.86 -21.50 30.44
C ASP A 394 15.53 -20.18 29.70
N GLN A 395 14.96 -19.19 30.39
CA GLN A 395 14.57 -17.92 29.77
C GLN A 395 15.75 -17.19 29.12
N ASP A 396 16.93 -17.20 29.75
CA ASP A 396 18.13 -16.56 29.21
C ASP A 396 18.65 -17.33 27.99
N GLY A 397 18.61 -18.67 28.03
CA GLY A 397 18.95 -19.55 26.91
C GLY A 397 18.01 -19.39 25.71
N TYR A 398 16.70 -19.27 25.94
CA TYR A 398 15.74 -18.95 24.87
C TYR A 398 15.99 -17.56 24.27
N GLY A 399 16.35 -16.57 25.10
CA GLY A 399 16.76 -15.25 24.65
C GLY A 399 17.97 -15.31 23.71
N ALA A 400 19.05 -15.98 24.14
CA ALA A 400 20.26 -16.18 23.33
C ALA A 400 19.96 -16.93 22.03
N TYR A 401 19.08 -17.93 22.07
CA TYR A 401 18.64 -18.67 20.89
C TYR A 401 17.89 -17.77 19.87
N PHE A 402 16.93 -16.96 20.31
CA PHE A 402 16.22 -16.04 19.42
C PHE A 402 17.10 -14.90 18.89
N GLU A 403 18.20 -14.58 19.59
CA GLU A 403 19.18 -13.63 19.07
C GLU A 403 19.91 -14.16 17.83
N LEU A 404 20.05 -15.48 17.69
CA LEU A 404 20.62 -16.14 16.52
C LEU A 404 19.70 -16.09 15.29
N TRP A 405 18.44 -15.67 15.38
CA TRP A 405 17.56 -15.67 14.22
C TRP A 405 17.98 -14.60 13.19
N PRO A 406 17.86 -14.86 11.87
CA PRO A 406 18.20 -13.88 10.84
C PRO A 406 17.38 -12.58 10.97
N LYS A 407 18.07 -11.46 11.22
CA LYS A 407 17.50 -10.10 11.35
C LYS A 407 17.96 -9.15 10.24
N ALA A 408 19.02 -9.52 9.52
CA ALA A 408 19.71 -8.66 8.56
C ALA A 408 18.90 -8.41 7.27
N ARG A 409 19.28 -7.36 6.51
CA ARG A 409 18.60 -6.91 5.29
C ARG A 409 18.87 -7.79 4.06
N ASN A 410 19.73 -8.81 4.12
CA ASN A 410 19.84 -9.81 3.07
C ASN A 410 18.49 -10.49 2.87
N SER A 411 17.77 -10.01 1.85
CA SER A 411 16.41 -10.42 1.56
C SER A 411 16.34 -11.92 1.28
N ALA A 412 17.34 -12.48 0.59
CA ALA A 412 17.36 -13.88 0.19
C ALA A 412 17.37 -14.87 1.37
N LEU A 413 18.27 -14.71 2.34
CA LEU A 413 18.33 -15.60 3.51
C LEU A 413 17.14 -15.37 4.45
N LYS A 414 16.82 -14.11 4.74
CA LYS A 414 15.71 -13.75 5.64
C LYS A 414 14.38 -14.29 5.09
N GLU A 415 14.05 -14.00 3.83
CA GLU A 415 12.84 -14.48 3.18
C GLU A 415 12.73 -16.00 3.23
N SER A 416 13.77 -16.70 2.76
CA SER A 416 13.75 -18.17 2.71
C SER A 416 13.68 -18.80 4.11
N PHE A 417 14.37 -18.23 5.10
CA PHE A 417 14.32 -18.72 6.47
C PHE A 417 12.90 -18.68 7.04
N TYR A 418 12.23 -17.53 6.98
CA TYR A 418 10.89 -17.39 7.53
C TYR A 418 9.84 -18.14 6.68
N GLU A 419 10.01 -18.21 5.36
CA GLU A 419 9.18 -19.03 4.47
C GLU A 419 9.22 -20.51 4.88
N LYS A 420 10.43 -21.09 5.00
CA LYS A 420 10.61 -22.50 5.40
C LYS A 420 10.18 -22.74 6.85
N LEU A 421 10.47 -21.82 7.76
CA LEU A 421 10.03 -21.90 9.15
C LEU A 421 8.50 -22.03 9.28
N MET A 422 7.74 -21.35 8.41
CA MET A 422 6.27 -21.37 8.42
C MET A 422 5.62 -22.45 7.54
N SER A 423 6.40 -23.22 6.78
CA SER A 423 5.86 -24.18 5.79
C SER A 423 6.44 -25.60 5.88
N ALA A 424 7.60 -25.79 6.50
CA ALA A 424 8.32 -27.07 6.48
C ALA A 424 8.32 -27.82 7.83
N GLY A 425 7.49 -27.39 8.80
CA GLY A 425 7.27 -28.14 10.05
C GLY A 425 8.45 -28.16 11.02
N HIS A 426 9.42 -27.26 10.86
CA HIS A 426 10.62 -27.17 11.72
C HIS A 426 10.26 -26.83 13.16
N LYS A 427 10.79 -27.60 14.11
CA LYS A 427 10.48 -27.46 15.55
C LYS A 427 11.35 -26.40 16.20
N LEU A 428 11.10 -25.12 15.91
CA LEU A 428 11.97 -24.00 16.32
C LEU A 428 11.42 -23.15 17.46
N PHE A 429 10.22 -23.46 17.97
CA PHE A 429 9.59 -22.70 19.06
C PHE A 429 9.62 -23.47 20.38
N PRO A 430 10.23 -22.93 21.45
CA PRO A 430 10.27 -23.58 22.75
C PRO A 430 8.93 -23.48 23.47
N VAL A 431 8.55 -24.56 24.16
CA VAL A 431 7.40 -24.62 25.08
C VAL A 431 7.94 -24.78 26.51
N PRO A 432 8.12 -23.67 27.27
CA PRO A 432 8.82 -23.71 28.55
C PRO A 432 8.23 -24.67 29.59
N GLN A 433 6.93 -24.96 29.52
CA GLN A 433 6.20 -25.80 30.47
C GLN A 433 6.57 -27.28 30.33
N SER A 434 6.84 -27.74 29.10
CA SER A 434 7.12 -29.15 28.79
C SER A 434 8.58 -29.39 28.41
N GLY A 435 9.36 -28.34 28.15
CA GLY A 435 10.72 -28.46 27.61
C GLY A 435 10.76 -29.00 26.17
N THR A 436 9.62 -29.04 25.50
CA THR A 436 9.50 -29.52 24.11
C THR A 436 9.58 -28.37 23.13
N TRP A 437 9.89 -28.70 21.88
CA TRP A 437 9.94 -27.75 20.77
C TRP A 437 8.85 -28.07 19.75
N VAL A 438 8.14 -27.04 19.31
CA VAL A 438 6.98 -27.16 18.41
C VAL A 438 7.21 -26.42 17.10
N SER A 439 6.47 -26.82 16.08
CA SER A 439 6.47 -26.17 14.77
C SER A 439 5.71 -24.84 14.81
N PHE A 440 5.84 -24.03 13.77
CA PHE A 440 5.01 -22.84 13.60
C PHE A 440 3.51 -23.15 13.57
N GLU A 441 3.11 -24.31 13.06
CA GLU A 441 1.70 -24.70 12.94
C GLU A 441 1.08 -25.02 14.30
N ASP A 442 1.89 -25.61 15.17
CA ASP A 442 1.50 -25.99 16.52
C ASP A 442 1.65 -24.84 17.51
N ALA A 443 2.43 -23.81 17.20
CA ALA A 443 2.62 -22.64 18.05
C ALA A 443 1.39 -21.73 18.12
N ARG A 444 1.11 -21.20 19.31
CA ARG A 444 0.11 -20.16 19.57
C ARG A 444 0.74 -19.03 20.38
N PHE A 445 0.55 -17.79 19.91
CA PHE A 445 1.19 -16.60 20.48
C PHE A 445 0.14 -15.69 21.08
N LEU A 446 0.34 -15.20 22.30
CA LEU A 446 -0.47 -14.10 22.81
C LEU A 446 -0.15 -12.84 22.02
N GLU A 447 -1.18 -12.06 21.68
CA GLU A 447 -1.00 -10.79 20.97
C GLU A 447 0.10 -9.92 21.62
N PRO A 448 1.18 -9.54 20.90
CA PRO A 448 2.37 -8.95 21.53
C PRO A 448 2.10 -7.68 22.33
N ARG A 449 1.29 -6.76 21.78
CA ARG A 449 0.92 -5.50 22.48
C ARG A 449 0.13 -5.75 23.76
N PHE A 450 -0.64 -6.84 23.80
CA PHE A 450 -1.40 -7.21 24.99
C PHE A 450 -0.52 -7.97 26.00
N ARG A 451 0.38 -8.82 25.51
CA ARG A 451 1.40 -9.51 26.32
C ARG A 451 2.33 -8.53 27.06
N ASP A 452 2.61 -7.37 26.47
CA ASP A 452 3.45 -6.29 27.01
C ASP A 452 2.69 -5.26 27.88
N SER A 453 1.38 -5.43 28.09
CA SER A 453 0.56 -4.51 28.91
C SER A 453 0.73 -4.73 30.42
N ASP A 454 0.22 -3.81 31.25
CA ASP A 454 0.26 -3.88 32.72
C ASP A 454 -0.38 -5.15 33.30
N CYS A 455 -1.33 -5.76 32.58
CA CYS A 455 -1.95 -7.02 32.96
C CYS A 455 -1.45 -8.22 32.12
N GLY A 456 -0.49 -8.00 31.23
CA GLY A 456 0.01 -9.00 30.27
C GLY A 456 0.63 -10.23 30.94
N SER A 457 1.31 -10.07 32.07
CA SER A 457 1.84 -11.20 32.86
C SER A 457 0.72 -12.05 33.50
N ILE A 458 -0.35 -11.39 33.96
CA ILE A 458 -1.55 -12.05 34.50
C ILE A 458 -2.29 -12.74 33.36
N ALA A 459 -2.48 -12.07 32.22
CA ALA A 459 -3.10 -12.63 31.03
C ALA A 459 -2.33 -13.85 30.50
N TRP A 460 -1.00 -13.78 30.48
CA TRP A 460 -0.14 -14.92 30.14
C TRP A 460 -0.31 -16.09 31.12
N LYS A 461 -0.35 -15.83 32.43
CA LYS A 461 -0.62 -16.85 33.45
C LYS A 461 -1.99 -17.50 33.22
N VAL A 462 -3.05 -16.72 33.05
CA VAL A 462 -4.42 -17.18 32.82
C VAL A 462 -4.51 -17.98 31.52
N LEU A 463 -3.88 -17.51 30.44
CA LEU A 463 -3.83 -18.20 29.15
C LEU A 463 -3.19 -19.59 29.28
N LYS A 464 -2.07 -19.70 30.01
CA LYS A 464 -1.42 -20.99 30.24
C LYS A 464 -2.30 -21.98 31.02
N LEU A 465 -3.14 -21.49 31.94
CA LEU A 465 -3.97 -22.35 32.78
C LEU A 465 -5.22 -22.86 32.04
N PHE A 466 -5.81 -22.03 31.18
CA PHE A 466 -7.15 -22.29 30.64
C PHE A 466 -7.21 -22.42 29.11
N TRP A 467 -6.09 -22.36 28.40
CA TRP A 467 -6.08 -22.55 26.94
C TRP A 467 -6.46 -23.98 26.54
N ASN A 468 -7.51 -24.11 25.72
CA ASN A 468 -8.00 -25.38 25.18
C ASN A 468 -8.16 -25.36 23.64
N GLY A 469 -7.73 -24.28 22.96
CA GLY A 469 -7.96 -24.05 21.53
C GLY A 469 -7.03 -24.80 20.56
N GLY A 470 -6.36 -25.87 21.02
CA GLY A 470 -5.38 -26.63 20.23
C GLY A 470 -4.04 -25.91 20.03
N GLY A 471 -2.98 -26.69 19.80
CA GLY A 471 -1.61 -26.17 19.73
C GLY A 471 -1.01 -25.82 21.10
N SER A 472 0.28 -25.48 21.13
CA SER A 472 1.04 -25.11 22.32
C SER A 472 1.24 -23.62 22.41
N ILE A 473 1.02 -23.06 23.59
CA ILE A 473 1.21 -21.64 23.88
C ILE A 473 2.72 -21.37 24.07
N VAL A 474 3.28 -20.47 23.25
CA VAL A 474 4.71 -20.15 23.22
C VAL A 474 4.95 -18.67 23.53
N ASP A 475 5.96 -18.37 24.35
CA ASP A 475 6.35 -17.00 24.68
C ASP A 475 7.53 -16.62 23.78
N VAL A 476 7.35 -15.59 22.95
CA VAL A 476 8.34 -15.18 21.95
C VAL A 476 8.56 -13.67 22.06
N PRO A 477 9.82 -13.19 21.98
CA PRO A 477 10.10 -11.75 22.03
C PRO A 477 9.35 -10.94 20.95
N THR A 478 8.87 -9.74 21.31
CA THR A 478 8.06 -8.87 20.44
C THR A 478 8.75 -8.56 19.09
N ASN A 479 10.07 -8.44 19.07
CA ASN A 479 10.85 -8.24 17.84
C ASN A 479 10.80 -9.46 16.90
N ILE A 480 10.73 -10.68 17.41
CA ILE A 480 10.60 -11.90 16.59
C ILE A 480 9.17 -12.01 16.06
N CYS A 481 8.15 -11.70 16.86
CA CYS A 481 6.77 -11.61 16.38
C CYS A 481 6.61 -10.60 15.23
N ALA A 482 7.33 -9.48 15.26
CA ALA A 482 7.35 -8.51 14.17
C ALA A 482 7.93 -9.11 12.87
N LEU A 483 9.03 -9.86 12.96
CA LEU A 483 9.66 -10.52 11.81
C LEU A 483 8.76 -11.62 11.21
N LEU A 484 8.08 -12.40 12.06
CA LEU A 484 7.09 -13.40 11.62
C LEU A 484 5.91 -12.71 10.89
N ARG A 485 5.41 -11.60 11.43
CA ARG A 485 4.34 -10.84 10.78
C ARG A 485 4.79 -10.22 9.44
N GLU A 486 6.02 -9.75 9.36
CA GLU A 486 6.61 -9.20 8.13
C GLU A 486 6.70 -10.26 7.03
N ALA A 487 7.08 -11.49 7.37
CA ALA A 487 7.24 -12.58 6.42
C ALA A 487 5.90 -13.11 5.86
N ASP A 488 4.92 -13.38 6.73
CA ASP A 488 3.56 -13.75 6.30
C ASP A 488 2.54 -13.36 7.39
N ALA A 489 2.02 -12.13 7.27
CA ALA A 489 1.03 -11.61 8.20
C ALA A 489 -0.24 -12.47 8.27
N ARG A 490 -0.65 -13.10 7.17
CA ARG A 490 -1.88 -13.89 7.11
C ARG A 490 -1.71 -15.17 7.93
N ARG A 491 -0.66 -15.95 7.67
CA ARG A 491 -0.37 -17.18 8.43
C ARG A 491 -0.07 -16.88 9.89
N PHE A 492 0.69 -15.81 10.18
CA PHE A 492 1.00 -15.44 11.56
C PHE A 492 -0.24 -15.03 12.35
N ASN A 493 -1.12 -14.19 11.79
CA ASN A 493 -2.32 -13.74 12.48
C ASN A 493 -3.29 -14.89 12.79
N GLN A 494 -3.28 -15.99 12.01
CA GLN A 494 -4.06 -17.20 12.32
C GLN A 494 -3.56 -17.96 13.56
N ARG A 495 -2.32 -17.69 14.01
CA ARG A 495 -1.71 -18.30 15.20
C ARG A 495 -1.77 -17.39 16.43
N ILE A 496 -2.26 -16.16 16.28
CA ILE A 496 -2.37 -15.19 17.38
C ILE A 496 -3.64 -15.46 18.19
N VAL A 497 -3.49 -15.58 19.50
CA VAL A 497 -4.57 -15.40 20.48
C VAL A 497 -4.73 -13.90 20.68
N THR A 498 -5.73 -13.32 20.01
CA THR A 498 -6.02 -11.88 20.10
C THR A 498 -6.50 -11.53 21.49
N LYS A 499 -6.28 -10.27 21.91
CA LYS A 499 -6.82 -9.73 23.17
C LYS A 499 -8.31 -10.04 23.33
N VAL A 500 -9.10 -9.88 22.26
CA VAL A 500 -10.54 -10.18 22.24
C VAL A 500 -10.81 -11.67 22.50
N SER A 501 -10.15 -12.58 21.77
CA SER A 501 -10.33 -14.02 21.98
C SER A 501 -9.87 -14.47 23.37
N PHE A 502 -8.81 -13.87 23.92
CA PHE A 502 -8.41 -14.11 25.31
C PHE A 502 -9.54 -13.77 26.28
N TYR A 503 -10.10 -12.56 26.18
CA TYR A 503 -11.18 -12.17 27.09
C TYR A 503 -12.42 -13.06 26.91
N ARG A 504 -12.84 -13.31 25.66
CA ARG A 504 -14.05 -14.07 25.34
C ARG A 504 -13.96 -15.56 25.67
N ASP A 505 -12.86 -16.20 25.28
CA ASP A 505 -12.74 -17.65 25.24
C ASP A 505 -11.97 -18.19 26.46
N VAL A 506 -11.18 -17.35 27.13
CA VAL A 506 -10.30 -17.76 28.25
C VAL A 506 -10.69 -17.09 29.56
N PHE A 507 -10.73 -15.76 29.65
CA PHE A 507 -10.90 -15.07 30.94
C PHE A 507 -12.34 -15.07 31.45
N PHE A 508 -13.30 -14.49 30.71
CA PHE A 508 -14.68 -14.35 31.18
C PHE A 508 -15.39 -15.69 31.49
N PRO A 509 -15.19 -16.76 30.71
CA PRO A 509 -15.71 -18.09 31.06
C PRO A 509 -15.19 -18.61 32.41
N ASN A 510 -14.00 -18.18 32.82
CA ASN A 510 -13.31 -18.63 34.02
C ASN A 510 -13.24 -17.53 35.12
N ILE A 511 -14.03 -16.45 35.02
CA ILE A 511 -13.94 -15.27 35.90
C ILE A 511 -14.19 -15.58 37.40
N ASN A 512 -14.91 -16.66 37.69
CA ASN A 512 -15.20 -17.13 39.05
C ASN A 512 -14.31 -18.31 39.49
N SER A 513 -13.25 -18.62 38.73
CA SER A 513 -12.31 -19.69 39.07
C SER A 513 -11.51 -19.38 40.33
N GLU A 514 -11.30 -20.38 41.19
CA GLU A 514 -10.47 -20.25 42.39
C GLU A 514 -8.98 -20.04 42.08
N HIS A 515 -8.54 -20.33 40.85
CA HIS A 515 -7.16 -20.11 40.41
C HIS A 515 -6.87 -18.66 40.00
N ILE A 516 -7.89 -17.79 39.97
CA ILE A 516 -7.77 -16.35 39.72
C ILE A 516 -8.14 -15.61 41.00
N SER A 517 -7.18 -14.95 41.65
CA SER A 517 -7.46 -14.16 42.85
C SER A 517 -8.40 -12.99 42.56
N PRO A 518 -9.20 -12.50 43.54
CA PRO A 518 -10.03 -11.31 43.37
C PRO A 518 -9.25 -10.09 42.87
N GLU A 519 -7.99 -9.92 43.32
CA GLU A 519 -7.11 -8.85 42.86
C GLU A 519 -6.69 -9.00 41.38
N GLU A 520 -6.32 -10.20 40.94
CA GLU A 520 -6.00 -10.48 39.52
C GLU A 520 -7.24 -10.31 38.64
N ARG A 521 -8.40 -10.80 39.10
CA ARG A 521 -9.69 -10.65 38.42
C ARG A 521 -10.05 -9.17 38.25
N ASP A 522 -10.02 -8.41 39.34
CA ASP A 522 -10.44 -7.01 39.32
C ASP A 522 -9.50 -6.17 38.43
N ARG A 523 -8.19 -6.51 38.35
CA ARG A 523 -7.25 -5.87 37.41
C ARG A 523 -7.54 -6.20 35.95
N LEU A 524 -7.85 -7.46 35.61
CA LEU A 524 -8.24 -7.85 34.26
C LEU A 524 -9.61 -7.26 33.86
N VAL A 525 -10.58 -7.24 34.78
CA VAL A 525 -11.89 -6.58 34.56
C VAL A 525 -11.71 -5.08 34.39
N PHE A 526 -10.83 -4.44 35.17
CA PHE A 526 -10.55 -3.01 35.01
C PHE A 526 -9.85 -2.69 33.69
N HIS A 527 -8.87 -3.50 33.30
CA HIS A 527 -8.24 -3.38 31.99
C HIS A 527 -9.28 -3.52 30.88
N ALA A 528 -10.16 -4.52 30.96
CA ALA A 528 -11.26 -4.71 30.02
C ALA A 528 -12.24 -3.52 30.00
N LEU A 529 -12.60 -2.96 31.17
CA LEU A 529 -13.48 -1.79 31.31
C LEU A 529 -12.84 -0.53 30.70
N MET A 530 -11.52 -0.40 30.78
CA MET A 530 -10.78 0.76 30.24
C MET A 530 -10.38 0.60 28.77
N ASP A 531 -10.58 -0.58 28.18
CA ASP A 531 -10.24 -0.86 26.79
C ASP A 531 -11.15 -0.10 25.80
N ASP A 532 -10.73 0.05 24.55
CA ASP A 532 -11.54 0.72 23.51
C ASP A 532 -12.20 -0.27 22.55
N ASP A 533 -11.86 -1.56 22.62
CA ASP A 533 -12.47 -2.59 21.78
C ASP A 533 -13.92 -2.91 22.21
N THR A 534 -14.87 -2.74 21.29
CA THR A 534 -16.30 -2.94 21.56
C THR A 534 -16.66 -4.36 21.94
N GLN A 535 -15.95 -5.38 21.42
CA GLN A 535 -16.23 -6.78 21.78
C GLN A 535 -15.83 -7.05 23.24
N ILE A 536 -14.75 -6.43 23.72
CA ILE A 536 -14.33 -6.56 25.13
C ILE A 536 -15.30 -5.80 26.04
N GLN A 537 -15.73 -4.62 25.62
CA GLN A 537 -16.73 -3.81 26.34
C GLN A 537 -18.08 -4.55 26.45
N ASP A 538 -18.51 -5.24 25.40
CA ASP A 538 -19.68 -6.11 25.39
C ASP A 538 -19.57 -7.23 26.42
N LEU A 539 -18.39 -7.86 26.55
CA LEU A 539 -18.15 -8.87 27.58
C LEU A 539 -18.29 -8.29 29.00
N VAL A 540 -17.76 -7.08 29.25
CA VAL A 540 -17.93 -6.39 30.55
C VAL A 540 -19.41 -6.04 30.80
N ARG A 541 -20.14 -5.58 29.79
CA ARG A 541 -21.58 -5.28 29.86
C ARG A 541 -22.42 -6.49 30.24
N ASP A 542 -22.11 -7.64 29.65
CA ASP A 542 -22.98 -8.81 29.68
C ASP A 542 -22.67 -9.75 30.87
N HIS A 543 -21.48 -9.66 31.47
CA HIS A 543 -21.05 -10.49 32.60
C HIS A 543 -21.18 -9.79 33.96
N LYS A 544 -21.51 -10.56 35.00
CA LYS A 544 -21.49 -10.10 36.40
C LYS A 544 -20.04 -9.99 36.88
N CYS A 545 -19.42 -8.85 36.62
CA CYS A 545 -17.99 -8.63 36.89
C CYS A 545 -17.70 -7.43 37.79
N ILE A 546 -18.70 -6.58 38.10
CA ILE A 546 -18.49 -5.35 38.88
C ILE A 546 -18.85 -5.57 40.36
N PRO A 547 -17.95 -5.32 41.32
CA PRO A 547 -18.22 -5.43 42.76
C PRO A 547 -19.07 -4.25 43.30
N CYS A 548 -19.93 -4.50 44.31
CA CYS A 548 -20.86 -3.51 44.91
C CYS A 548 -20.52 -3.12 46.36
N GLU A 549 -21.01 -1.97 46.84
CA GLU A 549 -20.62 -1.39 48.14
C GLU A 549 -21.24 -2.08 49.37
N ALA A 550 -22.56 -2.30 49.37
CA ALA A 550 -23.28 -2.89 50.50
C ALA A 550 -23.38 -4.44 50.44
N THR A 551 -22.81 -5.09 49.42
CA THR A 551 -22.92 -6.56 49.22
C THR A 551 -21.66 -7.15 48.53
N SER A 552 -21.34 -8.43 48.78
CA SER A 552 -20.26 -9.16 48.09
C SER A 552 -20.63 -9.65 46.67
N LYS A 553 -21.83 -9.30 46.19
CA LYS A 553 -22.35 -9.77 44.90
C LYS A 553 -21.77 -8.96 43.75
N LEU A 554 -21.28 -9.64 42.72
CA LEU A 554 -20.95 -9.02 41.44
C LEU A 554 -22.25 -8.72 40.67
N ARG A 555 -22.34 -7.52 40.11
CA ARG A 555 -23.46 -7.07 39.27
C ARG A 555 -22.97 -6.80 37.84
N ARG A 556 -23.91 -6.78 36.90
CA ARG A 556 -23.66 -6.22 35.57
C ARG A 556 -23.72 -4.70 35.64
N PRO A 557 -23.03 -3.97 34.76
CA PRO A 557 -23.14 -2.51 34.69
C PRO A 557 -24.60 -2.03 34.66
N LYS A 558 -25.49 -2.65 33.88
CA LYS A 558 -26.91 -2.27 33.77
C LYS A 558 -27.77 -2.44 35.03
N ASP A 559 -27.28 -3.22 35.99
CA ASP A 559 -28.01 -3.46 37.24
C ASP A 559 -27.65 -2.42 38.32
N LEU A 560 -26.81 -1.43 38.00
CA LEU A 560 -26.28 -0.41 38.92
C LEU A 560 -26.89 0.97 38.63
N VAL A 561 -27.01 1.81 39.68
CA VAL A 561 -27.45 3.21 39.63
C VAL A 561 -26.27 4.12 39.96
N HIS A 562 -26.15 5.22 39.22
CA HIS A 562 -25.10 6.19 39.40
C HIS A 562 -25.38 7.05 40.64
N PRO A 563 -24.45 7.12 41.62
CA PRO A 563 -24.72 7.74 42.92
C PRO A 563 -24.89 9.28 42.86
N GLY A 564 -24.24 9.96 41.90
CA GLY A 564 -24.29 11.43 41.76
C GLY A 564 -25.34 11.98 40.78
N LYS A 565 -26.45 11.26 40.53
CA LYS A 565 -27.44 11.57 39.47
C LYS A 565 -28.85 11.71 40.05
N GLU A 566 -29.75 12.42 39.39
CA GLU A 566 -31.05 12.89 39.87
C GLU A 566 -32.15 11.85 39.84
N ALA A 567 -32.04 10.85 38.96
CA ALA A 567 -32.83 9.64 39.05
C ALA A 567 -32.69 8.98 40.43
N SER A 568 -31.55 9.14 41.12
CA SER A 568 -31.35 8.59 42.47
C SER A 568 -32.38 9.10 43.48
N LYS A 569 -32.99 10.28 43.29
CA LYS A 569 -34.05 10.83 44.15
C LYS A 569 -35.36 10.02 44.11
N LEU A 570 -35.48 9.12 43.13
CA LEU A 570 -36.60 8.18 42.99
C LEU A 570 -36.34 6.82 43.68
N PHE A 571 -35.13 6.57 44.21
CA PHE A 571 -34.67 5.31 44.84
C PHE A 571 -34.07 5.51 46.25
N LEU A 572 -33.93 4.42 46.99
CA LEU A 572 -33.36 4.42 48.35
C LEU A 572 -32.03 3.64 48.42
N SER A 573 -31.09 4.05 49.30
CA SER A 573 -29.72 3.45 49.39
C SER A 573 -29.67 1.99 49.83
N SER A 574 -30.69 1.52 50.54
CA SER A 574 -30.83 0.16 51.05
C SER A 574 -31.05 -0.89 49.95
N GLU A 575 -31.26 -0.47 48.70
CA GLU A 575 -31.56 -1.34 47.56
C GLU A 575 -30.31 -2.01 46.92
N GLY A 576 -29.08 -1.66 47.32
CA GLY A 576 -27.85 -2.35 46.93
C GLY A 576 -27.46 -2.21 45.45
N LEU A 577 -27.74 -1.04 44.86
CA LEU A 577 -27.58 -0.74 43.43
C LEU A 577 -26.34 0.10 43.09
N PHE A 578 -25.40 0.34 44.03
CA PHE A 578 -24.24 1.22 43.81
C PHE A 578 -22.89 0.45 43.73
N PRO A 579 -21.97 0.78 42.80
CA PRO A 579 -20.65 0.12 42.67
C PRO A 579 -19.74 0.31 43.90
N LYS A 580 -18.77 -0.58 44.09
CA LYS A 580 -17.84 -0.54 45.24
C LYS A 580 -16.84 0.62 45.12
N GLY A 581 -16.92 1.57 46.05
CA GLY A 581 -15.98 2.68 46.20
C GLY A 581 -14.71 2.33 46.98
N ARG A 582 -13.79 3.31 47.08
CA ARG A 582 -12.63 3.21 47.99
C ARG A 582 -13.18 3.16 49.42
N GLY A 583 -12.88 2.09 50.15
CA GLY A 583 -13.18 2.05 51.58
C GLY A 583 -12.59 3.29 52.24
N VAL A 584 -13.38 3.98 53.06
CA VAL A 584 -12.99 5.19 53.78
C VAL A 584 -11.66 4.91 54.51
N GLY A 585 -10.54 5.48 54.02
CA GLY A 585 -9.21 5.41 54.69
C GLY A 585 -8.02 4.73 53.96
N GLY A 586 -8.09 4.31 52.68
CA GLY A 586 -6.96 3.64 52.02
C GLY A 586 -5.95 4.56 51.28
N ASN A 587 -4.64 4.42 51.55
CA ASN A 587 -3.54 5.11 50.83
C ASN A 587 -3.44 4.75 49.33
N GLU A 588 -2.84 5.63 48.51
CA GLU A 588 -2.71 5.53 47.04
C GLU A 588 -1.83 4.39 46.52
N HIS A 589 -1.10 3.69 47.41
CA HIS A 589 -0.13 2.66 47.03
C HIS A 589 -0.65 1.21 47.10
N SER A 590 -1.95 0.99 47.33
CA SER A 590 -2.47 -0.37 47.59
C SER A 590 -2.75 -1.25 46.36
N GLY A 591 -2.51 -0.78 45.12
CA GLY A 591 -2.70 -1.58 43.90
C GLY A 591 -4.14 -2.12 43.70
N ARG A 592 -5.11 -1.58 44.44
CA ARG A 592 -6.55 -1.92 44.39
C ARG A 592 -7.27 -1.02 43.39
N VAL A 593 -8.08 -1.65 42.55
CA VAL A 593 -8.86 -0.99 41.50
C VAL A 593 -9.99 -0.13 42.08
N HIS A 594 -10.25 1.04 41.48
CA HIS A 594 -11.30 1.97 41.92
C HIS A 594 -12.46 2.08 40.90
N PHE A 595 -13.58 1.39 41.15
CA PHE A 595 -14.75 1.40 40.26
C PHE A 595 -15.64 2.64 40.39
N CYS A 596 -15.51 3.42 41.47
CA CYS A 596 -16.19 4.72 41.65
C CYS A 596 -15.34 5.92 41.21
N SER A 597 -14.22 5.70 40.52
CA SER A 597 -13.46 6.81 39.92
C SER A 597 -14.31 7.50 38.85
N LYS A 598 -14.12 8.79 38.62
CA LYS A 598 -14.85 9.55 37.58
C LYS A 598 -14.80 8.84 36.22
N LYS A 599 -13.61 8.39 35.81
CA LYS A 599 -13.39 7.67 34.55
C LYS A 599 -14.09 6.30 34.52
N SER A 600 -14.10 5.59 35.65
CA SER A 600 -14.78 4.29 35.80
C SER A 600 -16.30 4.44 35.70
N LEU A 601 -16.88 5.43 36.38
CA LEU A 601 -18.31 5.72 36.34
C LEU A 601 -18.76 6.17 34.94
N GLU A 602 -17.94 6.97 34.24
CA GLU A 602 -18.18 7.34 32.84
C GLU A 602 -18.20 6.11 31.92
N ARG A 603 -17.26 5.17 32.07
CA ARG A 603 -17.24 3.91 31.30
C ARG A 603 -18.43 3.02 31.66
N LEU A 604 -18.72 2.83 32.95
CA LEU A 604 -19.86 2.02 33.40
C LEU A 604 -21.20 2.60 32.93
N ALA A 605 -21.35 3.92 32.89
CA ALA A 605 -22.53 4.59 32.32
C ALA A 605 -22.68 4.26 30.83
N ARG A 606 -21.59 4.26 30.05
CA ARG A 606 -21.62 3.83 28.64
C ARG A 606 -21.98 2.35 28.49
N LEU A 607 -21.65 1.51 29.47
CA LEU A 607 -22.03 0.08 29.49
C LEU A 607 -23.42 -0.19 30.07
N GLY A 608 -24.22 0.85 30.31
CA GLY A 608 -25.62 0.73 30.68
C GLY A 608 -25.93 0.94 32.15
N MET A 609 -24.97 1.35 32.99
CA MET A 609 -25.27 1.80 34.36
C MET A 609 -26.28 2.95 34.34
N ILE A 610 -27.32 2.82 35.17
CA ILE A 610 -28.45 3.74 35.23
C ILE A 610 -27.97 5.09 35.76
N THR A 611 -28.22 6.17 35.01
CA THR A 611 -27.82 7.55 35.38
C THR A 611 -29.06 8.44 35.50
N ASP A 612 -29.10 9.57 34.78
CA ASP A 612 -30.29 10.29 34.30
C ASP A 612 -31.42 9.39 33.80
N ASP A 613 -30.96 8.30 33.18
CA ASP A 613 -31.62 7.33 32.32
C ASP A 613 -32.58 6.30 32.91
N LEU A 614 -33.70 6.64 33.57
CA LEU A 614 -34.62 5.58 34.00
C LEU A 614 -35.43 4.99 32.86
N SER A 615 -35.38 3.65 32.75
CA SER A 615 -36.23 2.93 31.81
C SER A 615 -37.72 3.25 32.03
N PRO A 616 -38.52 3.32 30.96
CA PRO A 616 -39.94 3.62 31.04
C PRO A 616 -40.75 2.75 31.99
N ASP A 617 -40.45 1.45 32.05
CA ASP A 617 -41.11 0.53 32.99
C ASP A 617 -40.84 0.90 34.44
N ARG A 618 -39.60 1.32 34.74
CA ARG A 618 -39.24 1.84 36.06
C ARG A 618 -39.98 3.13 36.37
N VAL A 619 -40.16 4.02 35.40
CA VAL A 619 -40.93 5.25 35.61
C VAL A 619 -42.42 4.97 35.77
N LEU A 620 -42.99 4.04 34.99
CA LEU A 620 -44.37 3.60 35.17
C LEU A 620 -44.56 2.94 36.53
N GLU A 621 -43.62 2.09 36.96
CA GLU A 621 -43.57 1.51 38.29
C GLU A 621 -43.57 2.61 39.35
N ARG A 622 -42.76 3.66 39.16
CA ARG A 622 -42.77 4.84 40.04
C ARG A 622 -44.08 5.64 39.96
N THR A 623 -44.73 5.74 38.80
CA THR A 623 -46.01 6.45 38.60
C THR A 623 -47.18 5.72 39.26
N ALA A 624 -47.28 4.41 39.04
CA ALA A 624 -48.27 3.54 39.65
C ALA A 624 -48.12 3.52 41.18
N SER A 625 -46.88 3.59 41.67
CA SER A 625 -46.62 3.69 43.11
C SER A 625 -47.20 4.96 43.77
N ILE A 626 -47.56 6.01 43.01
CA ILE A 626 -48.23 7.21 43.54
C ILE A 626 -49.63 6.86 44.07
N GLY A 627 -50.36 5.97 43.40
CA GLY A 627 -51.66 5.49 43.89
C GLY A 627 -51.52 4.74 45.22
N ASN A 628 -50.51 3.87 45.34
CA ASN A 628 -50.21 3.15 46.58
C ASN A 628 -49.74 4.10 47.68
N LEU A 629 -48.89 5.08 47.34
CA LEU A 629 -48.48 6.13 48.26
C LEU A 629 -49.62 7.06 48.66
N LEU A 630 -50.65 7.29 47.83
CA LEU A 630 -51.81 8.12 48.17
C LEU A 630 -52.60 7.50 49.34
N LEU A 631 -52.50 6.17 49.50
CA LEU A 631 -53.04 5.41 50.64
C LEU A 631 -52.13 5.50 51.88
N GLU A 632 -50.80 5.53 51.72
CA GLU A 632 -49.82 5.60 52.82
C GLU A 632 -49.61 7.03 53.35
N ASN A 633 -49.42 8.00 52.45
CA ASN A 633 -49.14 9.40 52.77
C ASN A 633 -49.44 10.34 51.56
N ARG A 634 -50.51 11.14 51.64
CA ARG A 634 -50.94 12.12 50.60
C ARG A 634 -49.81 13.06 50.19
N GLN A 635 -48.94 13.47 51.12
CA GLN A 635 -47.85 14.40 50.82
C GLN A 635 -46.70 13.71 50.07
N LEU A 636 -46.28 12.50 50.45
CA LEU A 636 -45.29 11.73 49.67
C LEU A 636 -45.83 11.34 48.28
N ALA A 637 -47.14 11.18 48.12
CA ALA A 637 -47.81 10.91 46.85
C ALA A 637 -47.83 12.15 45.93
N LEU A 638 -48.24 13.31 46.46
CA LEU A 638 -48.17 14.57 45.73
C LEU A 638 -46.72 15.02 45.49
N ASP A 639 -45.77 14.74 46.42
CA ASP A 639 -44.34 15.00 46.24
C ASP A 639 -43.71 14.04 45.23
N ARG A 640 -44.10 12.77 45.17
CA ARG A 640 -43.69 11.86 44.09
C ARG A 640 -44.37 12.24 42.77
N ALA A 641 -45.63 12.67 42.74
CA ALA A 641 -46.30 13.18 41.53
C ALA A 641 -45.63 14.46 41.02
N ARG A 642 -45.24 15.35 41.94
CA ARG A 642 -44.48 16.56 41.63
C ARG A 642 -43.06 16.21 41.21
N HIS A 643 -42.28 15.43 41.98
CA HIS A 643 -40.93 14.99 41.60
C HIS A 643 -40.93 14.13 40.35
N LEU A 644 -42.03 13.46 40.01
CA LEU A 644 -42.22 12.73 38.77
C LEU A 644 -42.46 13.71 37.62
N ILE A 645 -43.39 14.68 37.76
CA ILE A 645 -43.57 15.74 36.76
C ILE A 645 -42.29 16.57 36.63
N ASP A 646 -41.57 16.86 37.71
CA ASP A 646 -40.32 17.61 37.73
C ASP A 646 -39.16 16.77 37.22
N TYR A 647 -39.10 15.46 37.45
CA TYR A 647 -38.13 14.56 36.80
C TYR A 647 -38.44 14.47 35.30
N MET A 648 -39.72 14.47 34.93
CA MET A 648 -40.16 14.53 33.52
C MET A 648 -39.97 15.92 32.89
N SER A 649 -39.93 16.99 33.70
CA SER A 649 -39.83 18.39 33.25
C SER A 649 -38.41 18.98 33.33
N SER A 650 -37.59 18.54 34.28
CA SER A 650 -36.22 19.05 34.53
C SER A 650 -35.23 18.48 33.52
N TYR A 651 -35.48 17.27 33.01
CA TYR A 651 -34.57 16.55 32.12
C TYR A 651 -34.91 16.71 30.64
N SER A 652 -35.10 17.95 30.20
CA SER A 652 -35.28 18.29 28.76
C SER A 652 -33.97 18.68 28.03
N SER A 653 -32.78 18.37 28.55
CA SER A 653 -31.53 18.57 27.80
C SER A 653 -31.37 17.47 26.74
N GLU A 654 -30.79 17.80 25.58
CA GLU A 654 -30.66 16.95 24.38
C GLU A 654 -29.97 15.58 24.56
N TYR A 655 -29.46 15.24 25.75
CA TYR A 655 -28.65 14.03 25.98
C TYR A 655 -29.21 13.05 27.04
N SER A 656 -30.39 13.30 27.62
CA SER A 656 -31.07 12.35 28.52
C SER A 656 -32.02 11.45 27.74
N SER A 657 -31.93 10.14 27.91
CA SER A 657 -32.85 9.17 27.30
C SER A 657 -34.25 9.16 27.96
N PHE A 658 -34.39 9.80 29.12
CA PHE A 658 -35.66 10.00 29.77
C PHE A 658 -36.23 11.37 29.40
N ARG A 659 -37.07 11.39 28.36
CA ARG A 659 -37.98 12.49 28.04
C ARG A 659 -39.39 11.93 27.99
N ILE A 660 -40.37 12.73 28.40
CA ILE A 660 -41.76 12.29 28.30
C ILE A 660 -42.16 11.93 26.86
N ASP A 661 -41.57 12.62 25.87
CA ASP A 661 -41.74 12.36 24.44
C ASP A 661 -41.24 10.97 24.01
N VAL A 662 -40.45 10.29 24.83
CA VAL A 662 -39.70 9.08 24.44
C VAL A 662 -40.23 7.82 25.14
N LEU A 663 -41.11 7.96 26.13
CA LEU A 663 -41.78 6.82 26.75
C LEU A 663 -42.51 5.94 25.71
N PRO A 664 -42.46 4.60 25.81
CA PRO A 664 -43.16 3.67 24.92
C PRO A 664 -44.65 3.95 24.92
N ALA A 665 -45.30 3.76 23.77
CA ALA A 665 -46.71 4.09 23.60
C ALA A 665 -47.62 3.36 24.61
N HIS A 666 -47.31 2.13 25.01
CA HIS A 666 -48.07 1.41 26.03
C HIS A 666 -47.86 2.00 27.44
N ILE A 667 -46.64 2.46 27.76
CA ILE A 667 -46.33 3.15 29.02
C ILE A 667 -46.98 4.53 29.04
N LYS A 668 -46.81 5.33 27.97
CA LYS A 668 -47.51 6.60 27.80
C LYS A 668 -49.01 6.41 27.85
N SER A 669 -49.56 5.42 27.16
CA SER A 669 -51.00 5.12 27.19
C SER A 669 -51.43 4.71 28.58
N SER A 670 -50.63 3.92 29.29
CA SER A 670 -50.89 3.53 30.67
C SER A 670 -50.86 4.75 31.58
N MET A 671 -49.83 5.60 31.51
CA MET A 671 -49.72 6.85 32.28
C MET A 671 -50.82 7.86 31.91
N SER A 672 -51.11 8.00 30.62
CA SER A 672 -52.16 8.84 30.03
C SER A 672 -53.55 8.42 30.47
N LYS A 673 -53.75 7.12 30.75
CA LYS A 673 -54.96 6.52 31.33
C LYS A 673 -54.92 6.42 32.86
N THR A 674 -53.74 6.61 33.47
CA THR A 674 -53.55 6.53 34.92
C THR A 674 -54.08 7.81 35.54
N LYS A 675 -54.87 7.65 36.61
CA LYS A 675 -55.48 8.77 37.30
C LYS A 675 -54.46 9.42 38.23
N PHE A 676 -53.91 10.56 37.80
CA PHE A 676 -53.01 11.35 38.64
C PHE A 676 -53.12 12.89 38.45
N LEU A 677 -54.13 13.43 37.72
CA LEU A 677 -54.35 14.89 37.43
C LEU A 677 -55.85 15.41 37.58
N PRO A 678 -56.17 16.72 37.76
CA PRO A 678 -57.55 17.34 38.02
C PRO A 678 -58.38 18.09 36.85
N VAL A 679 -59.72 18.46 36.90
CA VAL A 679 -60.71 18.87 35.75
C VAL A 679 -61.66 20.19 35.88
N MET A 680 -62.21 20.85 34.77
CA MET A 680 -62.96 22.21 34.62
C MET A 680 -64.50 22.30 34.14
N LYS A 681 -65.22 23.49 34.06
CA LYS A 681 -66.74 23.77 33.86
C LYS A 681 -67.21 24.77 32.67
N LYS A 682 -68.50 24.84 32.14
CA LYS A 682 -69.09 25.55 30.88
C LYS A 682 -69.42 27.10 30.93
N PRO A 683 -69.28 27.92 29.81
CA PRO A 683 -69.69 29.36 29.65
C PRO A 683 -70.98 29.70 28.81
N ASP A 684 -71.50 30.96 28.87
CA ASP A 684 -72.87 31.37 28.43
C ASP A 684 -73.12 31.90 26.96
N GLU A 685 -72.16 32.50 26.21
CA GLU A 685 -72.41 33.29 24.94
C GLU A 685 -72.17 32.60 23.55
N TRP A 686 -72.37 31.28 23.36
CA TRP A 686 -71.91 30.53 22.16
C TRP A 686 -73.08 29.97 21.27
N PRO A 687 -73.20 30.30 19.95
CA PRO A 687 -74.37 29.91 19.12
C PRO A 687 -74.25 28.53 18.44
N PHE A 688 -73.12 27.85 18.61
CA PHE A 688 -72.87 26.46 18.16
C PHE A 688 -73.00 25.48 19.38
N ALA A 689 -72.77 24.16 19.26
CA ALA A 689 -72.99 23.15 20.35
C ALA A 689 -71.95 23.17 21.56
N TRP A 690 -72.12 22.40 22.69
CA TRP A 690 -71.19 22.24 23.88
C TRP A 690 -71.22 20.85 24.61
N ASN A 691 -70.14 20.39 25.28
CA ASN A 691 -69.93 19.03 25.87
C ASN A 691 -69.83 18.97 27.45
N LYS A 692 -70.79 18.39 28.24
CA LYS A 692 -70.74 18.22 29.75
C LYS A 692 -71.64 17.07 30.36
N ASN A 693 -71.29 16.53 31.58
CA ASN A 693 -72.10 15.73 32.57
C ASN A 693 -72.02 16.31 34.03
N ASP A 694 -73.03 16.10 34.90
CA ASP A 694 -73.29 16.80 36.20
C ASP A 694 -73.02 16.02 37.53
N SER A 695 -71.82 16.04 38.16
CA SER A 695 -71.63 15.51 39.56
C SER A 695 -70.54 16.22 40.40
N ASP A 696 -70.55 16.08 41.75
CA ASP A 696 -69.87 16.92 42.78
C ASP A 696 -68.62 16.34 43.50
N THR A 697 -68.05 15.17 43.13
CA THR A 697 -66.82 14.62 43.76
C THR A 697 -65.50 15.08 43.08
N PRO A 698 -64.39 15.33 43.81
CA PRO A 698 -63.11 15.70 43.22
C PRO A 698 -62.50 14.52 42.44
N GLU A 699 -62.33 14.67 41.13
CA GLU A 699 -61.93 13.60 40.21
C GLU A 699 -60.47 13.77 39.78
N LEU A 700 -59.61 12.75 40.04
CA LEU A 700 -58.37 12.60 39.27
C LEU A 700 -58.72 11.98 37.92
N ALA A 701 -58.60 12.76 36.87
CA ALA A 701 -58.81 12.33 35.50
C ALA A 701 -57.50 11.90 34.83
N PRO A 702 -57.62 11.03 33.81
CA PRO A 702 -56.50 10.74 32.95
C PRO A 702 -56.16 11.94 32.06
N PRO A 703 -54.87 12.23 31.83
CA PRO A 703 -54.46 13.34 30.98
C PRO A 703 -55.06 13.35 29.56
N CYS A 704 -55.35 12.20 28.93
CA CYS A 704 -55.87 12.15 27.54
C CYS A 704 -57.28 12.69 27.32
N CYS A 705 -58.06 12.89 28.38
CA CYS A 705 -59.45 13.26 28.26
C CYS A 705 -59.69 14.76 28.45
N LEU A 706 -58.64 15.57 28.41
CA LEU A 706 -58.66 16.97 28.82
C LEU A 706 -58.00 17.86 27.77
N PHE A 707 -58.51 19.08 27.64
CA PHE A 707 -57.94 20.17 26.85
C PHE A 707 -57.56 21.34 27.76
N SER A 708 -56.69 22.20 27.27
CA SER A 708 -56.45 23.51 27.84
C SER A 708 -57.70 24.35 27.69
N ASP A 709 -57.97 25.12 28.73
CA ASP A 709 -59.04 26.11 28.79
C ASP A 709 -58.96 27.20 27.70
N SER A 710 -57.85 27.33 26.98
CA SER A 710 -57.62 28.34 25.93
C SER A 710 -58.18 28.05 24.51
N LEU A 711 -58.74 26.87 24.21
CA LEU A 711 -59.01 26.40 22.83
C LEU A 711 -60.44 26.52 22.29
N LYS A 712 -61.23 27.43 22.85
CA LYS A 712 -62.68 27.50 22.63
C LYS A 712 -63.12 27.60 21.15
N ASN A 713 -62.55 28.49 20.35
CA ASN A 713 -63.02 28.78 18.97
C ASN A 713 -62.73 27.67 17.94
N LEU A 714 -61.91 26.69 18.32
CA LEU A 714 -61.45 25.61 17.46
C LEU A 714 -62.24 24.32 17.69
N VAL A 715 -62.60 24.00 18.95
CA VAL A 715 -63.14 22.67 19.32
C VAL A 715 -64.33 22.66 20.30
N ALA A 716 -64.81 23.82 20.77
CA ALA A 716 -65.80 23.88 21.87
C ALA A 716 -67.11 23.14 21.61
N CYS A 717 -67.49 22.95 20.35
CA CYS A 717 -68.66 22.14 20.00
C CYS A 717 -68.56 20.68 20.47
N ASN A 718 -67.34 20.19 20.80
CA ASN A 718 -67.05 18.76 20.86
C ASN A 718 -66.05 18.26 21.99
N ALA A 719 -65.57 18.99 23.03
CA ALA A 719 -64.49 18.54 24.00
C ALA A 719 -64.48 19.03 25.52
N LYS A 720 -63.70 18.40 26.49
CA LYS A 720 -63.54 18.67 27.99
C LYS A 720 -62.20 19.38 28.42
N LEU A 721 -62.07 20.05 29.60
CA LEU A 721 -60.92 20.96 29.99
C LEU A 721 -60.26 20.74 31.43
N LEU A 722 -58.96 21.07 31.71
CA LEU A 722 -58.12 20.86 32.97
C LEU A 722 -58.27 21.91 34.11
N ASP A 723 -58.09 21.54 35.42
CA ASP A 723 -57.93 22.49 36.57
C ASP A 723 -56.48 22.64 37.10
N SER A 724 -55.78 23.68 36.65
CA SER A 724 -54.36 23.89 36.96
C SER A 724 -54.02 24.37 38.39
N ASN A 725 -55.00 24.74 39.22
CA ASN A 725 -54.74 25.39 40.52
C ASN A 725 -54.52 24.41 41.70
N ALA A 726 -54.85 23.12 41.57
CA ALA A 726 -54.88 22.15 42.68
C ALA A 726 -53.55 21.44 43.04
N MET A 727 -52.52 21.51 42.19
CA MET A 727 -51.23 20.78 42.34
C MET A 727 -50.22 21.48 43.28
N GLY A 728 -50.70 22.38 44.15
CA GLY A 728 -50.02 22.80 45.38
C GLY A 728 -49.24 24.12 45.34
N TYR A 729 -49.41 24.88 46.44
CA TYR A 729 -48.64 26.06 46.86
C TYR A 729 -47.13 25.75 46.89
N GLY A 730 -46.39 26.25 45.90
CA GLY A 730 -44.96 25.98 45.73
C GLY A 730 -44.40 26.19 44.32
N GLY A 731 -45.15 26.81 43.40
CA GLY A 731 -44.63 27.17 42.08
C GLY A 731 -45.01 26.22 40.93
N PHE A 732 -46.06 25.39 41.05
CA PHE A 732 -46.61 24.72 39.87
C PHE A 732 -47.32 25.75 38.96
N ARG A 733 -46.68 26.11 37.84
CA ARG A 733 -47.24 27.03 36.84
C ARG A 733 -47.43 26.28 35.52
N LEU A 734 -48.68 26.03 35.11
CA LEU A 734 -48.95 25.41 33.80
C LEU A 734 -48.39 26.27 32.64
N GLN A 735 -48.20 27.57 32.86
CA GLN A 735 -47.56 28.43 31.87
C GLN A 735 -46.06 28.12 31.65
N GLU A 736 -45.42 27.33 32.53
CA GLU A 736 -44.07 26.82 32.28
C GLU A 736 -44.09 25.84 31.11
N LYS A 737 -43.39 26.21 30.04
CA LYS A 737 -43.31 25.50 28.76
C LYS A 737 -43.09 23.99 28.92
N LYS A 738 -42.15 23.57 29.78
CA LYS A 738 -41.78 22.16 29.97
C LYS A 738 -42.87 21.32 30.61
N LYS A 739 -43.66 21.90 31.53
CA LYS A 739 -44.79 21.22 32.16
C LYS A 739 -45.97 21.08 31.18
N LYS A 740 -46.19 22.08 30.32
CA LYS A 740 -47.14 22.01 29.19
C LYS A 740 -46.78 20.89 28.20
N GLU A 741 -45.50 20.76 27.87
CA GLU A 741 -44.98 19.68 27.01
C GLU A 741 -45.24 18.29 27.62
N VAL A 742 -44.93 18.13 28.92
CA VAL A 742 -45.22 16.90 29.67
C VAL A 742 -46.71 16.56 29.63
N LEU A 743 -47.59 17.52 29.90
CA LEU A 743 -49.02 17.21 29.93
C LEU A 743 -49.60 16.97 28.52
N SER A 744 -49.12 17.70 27.52
CA SER A 744 -49.42 17.47 26.10
C SER A 744 -49.05 16.05 25.66
N ALA A 745 -47.86 15.58 26.05
CA ALA A 745 -47.37 14.25 25.69
C ALA A 745 -48.14 13.10 26.36
N LEU A 746 -48.86 13.38 27.45
CA LEU A 746 -49.79 12.44 28.07
C LEU A 746 -51.19 12.49 27.45
N GLY A 747 -51.39 13.26 26.38
CA GLY A 747 -52.62 13.30 25.58
C GLY A 747 -53.55 14.47 25.89
N MET A 748 -53.10 15.46 26.67
CA MET A 748 -53.91 16.63 26.99
C MET A 748 -53.84 17.69 25.87
N GLY A 749 -54.97 18.17 25.37
CA GLY A 749 -55.03 19.14 24.27
C GLY A 749 -54.67 20.56 24.69
N VAL A 750 -53.39 20.93 24.75
CA VAL A 750 -52.92 22.15 25.43
C VAL A 750 -52.90 23.47 24.64
N ASP A 751 -52.91 23.44 23.31
CA ASP A 751 -52.80 24.66 22.47
C ASP A 751 -53.43 24.52 21.07
N GLU A 752 -53.53 25.64 20.33
CA GLU A 752 -54.02 25.68 18.92
C GLU A 752 -53.10 24.93 17.96
N ASN A 753 -51.98 24.39 18.45
CA ASN A 753 -51.02 23.65 17.67
C ASN A 753 -51.13 22.13 17.92
N HIS A 754 -52.13 21.66 18.67
CA HIS A 754 -52.33 20.24 18.97
C HIS A 754 -52.97 19.53 17.76
N LYS A 755 -52.22 18.60 17.14
CA LYS A 755 -52.43 18.18 15.73
C LYS A 755 -52.97 16.77 15.55
N SER A 756 -53.60 16.17 16.57
CA SER A 756 -54.07 14.79 16.40
C SER A 756 -55.08 14.71 15.26
N LYS A 757 -55.17 13.55 14.59
CA LYS A 757 -56.16 13.32 13.51
C LYS A 757 -57.58 13.63 13.97
N GLU A 758 -57.88 13.33 15.23
CA GLU A 758 -59.14 13.69 15.86
C GLU A 758 -59.33 15.20 15.94
N HIS A 759 -58.29 15.98 16.29
CA HIS A 759 -58.37 17.45 16.31
C HIS A 759 -58.46 18.05 14.90
N LEU A 760 -57.76 17.48 13.92
CA LEU A 760 -57.85 17.86 12.51
C LEU A 760 -59.24 17.53 11.95
N GLN A 761 -59.80 16.37 12.27
CA GLN A 761 -61.16 15.99 11.90
C GLN A 761 -62.19 16.87 12.60
N LEU A 762 -61.99 17.23 13.87
CA LEU A 762 -62.82 18.20 14.56
C LEU A 762 -62.77 19.57 13.88
N ALA A 763 -61.60 20.01 13.38
CA ALA A 763 -61.45 21.26 12.64
C ALA A 763 -61.95 21.21 11.18
N ILE A 764 -61.76 20.11 10.45
CA ILE A 764 -62.33 19.89 9.11
C ILE A 764 -63.84 19.75 9.22
N SER A 765 -64.33 19.01 10.21
CA SER A 765 -65.75 18.93 10.52
C SER A 765 -66.29 20.30 10.89
N GLN A 766 -65.52 21.13 11.61
CA GLN A 766 -65.86 22.53 11.85
C GLN A 766 -65.97 23.30 10.50
N LEU A 767 -65.04 23.16 9.54
CA LEU A 767 -65.08 23.84 8.24
C LEU A 767 -66.20 23.34 7.33
N VAL A 768 -66.44 22.04 7.27
CA VAL A 768 -67.50 21.40 6.48
C VAL A 768 -68.88 21.80 7.03
N THR A 769 -69.06 21.72 8.36
CA THR A 769 -70.30 22.19 9.02
C THR A 769 -70.57 23.66 8.71
N VAL A 770 -69.51 24.44 8.43
CA VAL A 770 -69.60 25.85 8.05
C VAL A 770 -69.80 26.07 6.52
N THR A 771 -69.14 25.33 5.61
CA THR A 771 -69.24 25.49 4.14
C THR A 771 -70.52 24.89 3.55
N ASP A 772 -71.01 23.78 4.10
CA ASP A 772 -72.27 23.16 3.67
C ASP A 772 -73.45 24.07 4.02
N HIS A 773 -73.38 24.71 5.19
CA HIS A 773 -74.32 25.75 5.58
C HIS A 773 -74.33 26.95 4.60
N TYR A 774 -73.25 27.19 3.82
CA TYR A 774 -73.14 28.27 2.81
C TYR A 774 -73.69 27.88 1.43
N GLN A 775 -73.36 26.70 0.91
CA GLN A 775 -73.91 26.21 -0.37
C GLN A 775 -75.42 25.94 -0.28
N GLY A 776 -75.95 25.69 0.92
CA GLY A 776 -77.37 25.47 1.21
C GLY A 776 -78.23 26.72 1.46
N GLY A 777 -77.67 27.93 1.38
CA GLY A 777 -78.43 29.19 1.43
C GLY A 777 -78.76 29.77 2.83
N GLY A 778 -78.05 29.38 3.90
CA GLY A 778 -78.27 29.89 5.28
C GLY A 778 -77.88 31.37 5.49
N HIS A 779 -78.65 32.10 6.32
CA HIS A 779 -78.43 33.53 6.60
C HIS A 779 -77.29 33.73 7.61
N VAL A 780 -76.05 33.65 7.14
CA VAL A 780 -74.84 33.79 7.97
C VAL A 780 -74.22 35.16 7.83
N ASN A 781 -73.77 35.75 8.95
CA ASN A 781 -72.92 36.94 8.91
C ASN A 781 -71.60 36.60 8.20
N LYS A 782 -71.39 37.20 7.00
CA LYS A 782 -70.19 37.03 6.17
C LYS A 782 -68.88 37.25 6.95
N GLN A 783 -68.90 38.04 8.03
CA GLN A 783 -67.74 38.35 8.88
C GLN A 783 -67.43 37.28 9.94
N LEU A 784 -68.44 36.68 10.60
CA LEU A 784 -68.24 35.52 11.48
C LEU A 784 -67.84 34.28 10.66
N MET A 785 -68.40 34.13 9.44
CA MET A 785 -68.02 33.09 8.48
C MET A 785 -66.57 33.25 8.02
N GLN A 786 -66.16 34.46 7.64
CA GLN A 786 -64.76 34.75 7.35
C GLN A 786 -63.85 34.56 8.58
N THR A 787 -64.30 34.87 9.80
CA THR A 787 -63.50 34.68 11.04
C THR A 787 -63.30 33.20 11.34
N VAL A 788 -64.35 32.37 11.25
CA VAL A 788 -64.25 30.92 11.47
C VAL A 788 -63.52 30.24 10.30
N THR A 789 -63.84 30.53 9.04
CA THR A 789 -63.13 29.96 7.87
C THR A 789 -61.68 30.41 7.80
N SER A 790 -61.34 31.64 8.19
CA SER A 790 -59.95 32.07 8.29
C SER A 790 -59.27 31.51 9.52
N THR A 791 -59.95 31.31 10.66
CA THR A 791 -59.37 30.60 11.82
C THR A 791 -59.09 29.15 11.48
N VAL A 792 -59.95 28.51 10.69
CA VAL A 792 -59.76 27.14 10.22
C VAL A 792 -58.77 27.06 9.05
N TYR A 793 -58.78 27.95 8.05
CA TYR A 793 -57.71 28.03 7.03
C TYR A 793 -56.38 28.33 7.69
N LEU A 794 -56.33 29.21 8.69
CA LEU A 794 -55.13 29.48 9.46
C LEU A 794 -54.75 28.30 10.34
N PHE A 795 -55.69 27.56 10.92
CA PHE A 795 -55.39 26.33 11.67
C PHE A 795 -54.94 25.20 10.75
N LEU A 796 -55.54 25.02 9.57
CA LEU A 796 -55.17 24.03 8.55
C LEU A 796 -53.86 24.42 7.88
N GLU A 797 -53.65 25.70 7.56
CA GLU A 797 -52.38 26.26 7.11
C GLU A 797 -51.33 26.16 8.23
N LYS A 798 -51.67 26.38 9.51
CA LYS A 798 -50.77 26.12 10.66
C LYS A 798 -50.51 24.62 10.80
N CYS A 799 -51.51 23.75 10.60
CA CYS A 799 -51.36 22.31 10.64
C CYS A 799 -50.49 21.84 9.49
N LEU A 800 -50.64 22.36 8.28
CA LEU A 800 -49.78 22.10 7.13
C LEU A 800 -48.41 22.77 7.26
N ARG A 801 -48.34 23.92 7.94
CA ARG A 801 -47.08 24.59 8.27
C ARG A 801 -46.28 23.81 9.30
N ASN A 802 -46.98 23.21 10.25
CA ASN A 802 -46.38 22.60 11.42
C ASN A 802 -46.39 21.06 11.36
N CYS A 803 -47.16 20.39 10.48
CA CYS A 803 -47.14 18.95 10.24
C CYS A 803 -46.14 18.62 9.15
N GLN A 804 -45.50 17.46 9.29
CA GLN A 804 -44.54 16.94 8.32
C GLN A 804 -45.06 15.67 7.62
N THR A 805 -46.25 15.16 7.97
CA THR A 805 -46.81 13.92 7.41
C THR A 805 -47.75 14.18 6.23
N ASP A 806 -47.58 13.39 5.16
CA ASP A 806 -48.51 13.38 4.02
C ASP A 806 -49.93 13.06 4.46
N ASP A 807 -50.15 12.28 5.52
CA ASP A 807 -51.47 12.03 6.12
C ASP A 807 -52.27 13.30 6.41
N THR A 808 -51.65 14.39 6.87
CA THR A 808 -52.40 15.64 7.13
C THR A 808 -52.78 16.29 5.82
N ALA A 809 -51.84 16.41 4.90
CA ALA A 809 -52.08 16.90 3.55
C ALA A 809 -53.05 15.99 2.79
N GLU A 810 -53.07 14.69 3.06
CA GLU A 810 -53.87 13.63 2.45
C GLU A 810 -55.26 13.60 3.06
N ILE A 811 -55.44 13.68 4.37
CA ILE A 811 -56.75 13.90 5.00
C ILE A 811 -57.35 15.22 4.49
N ILE A 812 -56.53 16.26 4.33
CA ILE A 812 -56.93 17.53 3.73
C ILE A 812 -57.23 17.34 2.23
N ARG A 813 -56.46 16.55 1.47
CA ARG A 813 -56.60 16.32 0.01
C ARG A 813 -57.74 15.36 -0.33
N GLU A 814 -57.95 14.31 0.46
CA GLU A 814 -59.11 13.41 0.44
C GLU A 814 -60.37 14.18 0.81
N GLY A 815 -60.29 15.02 1.85
CA GLY A 815 -61.37 15.90 2.24
C GLY A 815 -61.67 17.00 1.22
N LEU A 816 -60.65 17.55 0.55
CA LEU A 816 -60.75 18.83 -0.18
C LEU A 816 -60.15 18.90 -1.61
N ALA A 817 -59.17 18.10 -2.06
CA ALA A 817 -58.48 18.31 -3.37
C ALA A 817 -59.25 17.87 -4.61
N SER A 818 -60.19 16.93 -4.45
CA SER A 818 -61.22 16.65 -5.46
C SER A 818 -62.42 17.60 -5.34
N ARG A 819 -62.45 18.44 -4.28
CA ARG A 819 -63.49 19.43 -4.05
C ARG A 819 -63.05 20.78 -4.58
N ARG A 820 -64.04 21.55 -4.99
CA ARG A 820 -63.89 22.95 -5.36
C ARG A 820 -63.63 23.77 -4.09
N CYS A 821 -62.36 23.87 -3.69
CA CYS A 821 -61.93 24.51 -2.44
C CYS A 821 -60.91 25.64 -2.64
N VAL A 822 -60.40 25.83 -3.87
CA VAL A 822 -59.42 26.88 -4.23
C VAL A 822 -60.11 27.97 -5.03
N TRP A 823 -60.13 29.18 -4.48
CA TRP A 823 -60.79 30.34 -5.11
C TRP A 823 -59.89 30.96 -6.19
N ALA A 824 -60.36 31.06 -7.44
CA ALA A 824 -59.63 31.60 -8.60
C ALA A 824 -60.27 32.91 -9.14
N GLY A 825 -60.69 33.78 -8.23
CA GLY A 825 -61.27 35.11 -8.53
C GLY A 825 -62.77 35.09 -8.84
N THR A 826 -63.22 34.20 -9.72
CA THR A 826 -64.63 34.13 -10.18
C THR A 826 -65.36 32.86 -9.76
N ASP A 827 -64.64 31.77 -9.47
CA ASP A 827 -65.19 30.46 -9.07
C ASP A 827 -64.11 29.62 -8.35
N LEU A 828 -64.48 28.43 -7.85
CA LEU A 828 -63.60 27.46 -7.19
C LEU A 828 -63.08 26.38 -8.19
N VAL A 829 -61.75 26.22 -8.38
CA VAL A 829 -61.07 25.34 -9.40
C VAL A 829 -60.25 24.17 -8.79
N LEU A 830 -59.69 23.29 -9.65
CA LEU A 830 -58.82 22.17 -9.24
C LEU A 830 -57.35 22.58 -8.99
N PRO A 831 -56.67 22.00 -8.00
CA PRO A 831 -55.29 22.35 -7.67
C PRO A 831 -54.22 22.07 -8.77
N LYS A 832 -54.24 20.91 -9.44
CA LYS A 832 -53.14 20.43 -10.32
C LYS A 832 -52.85 21.24 -11.59
N GLN A 833 -53.79 22.11 -11.98
CA GLN A 833 -53.66 22.93 -13.19
C GLN A 833 -53.01 24.29 -12.88
N VAL A 834 -52.75 24.56 -11.60
CA VAL A 834 -52.30 25.86 -11.14
C VAL A 834 -50.85 25.75 -10.66
N ALA A 835 -50.06 26.75 -11.01
CA ALA A 835 -48.74 27.00 -10.43
C ALA A 835 -48.66 28.39 -9.78
N PHE A 836 -47.70 28.59 -8.88
CA PHE A 836 -47.44 29.89 -8.28
C PHE A 836 -46.71 30.85 -9.25
N SER A 837 -45.85 30.29 -10.11
CA SER A 837 -45.02 30.99 -11.11
C SER A 837 -45.01 30.25 -12.46
N CYS A 838 -45.04 31.00 -13.56
CA CYS A 838 -44.93 30.49 -14.93
C CYS A 838 -44.55 31.65 -15.86
N ASP A 839 -43.35 31.59 -16.45
CA ASP A 839 -42.77 32.67 -17.28
C ASP A 839 -43.37 32.72 -18.69
N PHE A 840 -43.87 31.58 -19.15
CA PHE A 840 -44.40 31.42 -20.50
C PHE A 840 -45.91 31.23 -20.43
N GLU A 841 -46.64 31.85 -21.35
CA GLU A 841 -48.08 31.61 -21.46
C GLU A 841 -48.33 30.25 -22.13
N CYS A 842 -48.72 29.28 -21.31
CA CYS A 842 -48.93 27.88 -21.72
C CYS A 842 -50.39 27.44 -21.61
N SER A 843 -51.33 28.38 -21.43
CA SER A 843 -52.77 28.12 -21.51
C SER A 843 -53.15 27.55 -22.88
N PRO A 844 -54.10 26.59 -22.99
CA PRO A 844 -54.97 26.05 -21.94
C PRO A 844 -54.34 24.93 -21.09
N TYR A 845 -53.08 24.59 -21.30
CA TYR A 845 -52.47 23.43 -20.68
C TYR A 845 -52.06 23.68 -19.20
N LEU A 846 -51.75 24.93 -18.79
CA LEU A 846 -51.22 25.30 -17.45
C LEU A 846 -51.59 26.76 -16.98
N PHE A 847 -51.91 27.01 -15.68
CA PHE A 847 -52.42 28.30 -15.07
C PHE A 847 -51.61 28.87 -13.86
N LYS A 848 -51.93 30.12 -13.41
CA LYS A 848 -51.28 30.85 -12.28
C LYS A 848 -52.24 31.31 -11.14
N ILE A 849 -51.82 31.31 -9.86
CA ILE A 849 -52.64 31.62 -8.63
C ILE A 849 -52.88 33.14 -8.30
N GLU A 850 -54.04 33.48 -7.67
CA GLU A 850 -54.44 34.83 -7.19
C GLU A 850 -53.64 35.32 -5.96
N SER A 851 -53.54 36.64 -5.73
CA SER A 851 -52.64 37.27 -4.74
C SER A 851 -53.08 37.18 -3.27
N SER A 852 -54.37 37.35 -2.94
CA SER A 852 -54.89 37.37 -1.56
C SER A 852 -54.82 36.01 -0.84
N LEU A 853 -54.78 34.93 -1.63
CA LEU A 853 -54.72 33.55 -1.17
C LEU A 853 -53.29 33.02 -1.03
N ARG A 854 -52.29 33.80 -1.48
CA ARG A 854 -50.87 33.43 -1.35
C ARG A 854 -50.45 33.26 0.11
N GLN A 855 -51.16 33.83 1.09
CA GLN A 855 -50.89 33.61 2.50
C GLN A 855 -51.20 32.18 2.99
N TYR A 856 -51.96 31.39 2.22
CA TYR A 856 -52.27 29.98 2.50
C TYR A 856 -51.54 29.04 1.54
N ARG A 857 -50.33 29.44 1.15
CA ARG A 857 -49.53 28.76 0.12
C ARG A 857 -49.34 27.26 0.40
N ARG A 858 -49.07 26.86 1.66
CA ARG A 858 -48.85 25.45 1.99
C ARG A 858 -50.10 24.60 1.85
N LEU A 859 -51.25 25.16 2.20
CA LEU A 859 -52.54 24.53 1.92
C LEU A 859 -52.73 24.28 0.43
N PHE A 860 -52.44 25.25 -0.43
CA PHE A 860 -52.62 25.07 -1.86
C PHE A 860 -51.58 24.15 -2.49
N GLU A 861 -50.32 24.18 -2.02
CA GLU A 861 -49.30 23.19 -2.37
C GLU A 861 -49.75 21.76 -2.00
N ALA A 862 -50.29 21.56 -0.79
CA ALA A 862 -50.77 20.27 -0.31
C ALA A 862 -51.95 19.72 -1.11
N LEU A 863 -52.80 20.62 -1.60
CA LEU A 863 -53.89 20.31 -2.51
C LEU A 863 -53.40 19.98 -3.93
N GLY A 864 -52.18 20.36 -4.31
CA GLY A 864 -51.51 19.94 -5.55
C GLY A 864 -51.06 21.07 -6.50
N VAL A 865 -50.95 22.31 -6.02
CA VAL A 865 -50.48 23.48 -6.79
C VAL A 865 -48.95 23.53 -6.81
N LYS A 866 -48.31 23.66 -7.99
CA LYS A 866 -46.82 23.61 -8.15
C LYS A 866 -46.16 24.99 -8.05
N GLU A 867 -44.87 25.06 -7.72
CA GLU A 867 -44.14 26.34 -7.75
C GLU A 867 -43.89 26.83 -9.17
N GLU A 868 -43.14 26.04 -9.93
CA GLU A 868 -42.90 26.16 -11.36
C GLU A 868 -43.04 24.76 -11.98
N PHE A 869 -43.14 24.69 -13.31
CA PHE A 869 -43.22 23.43 -14.03
C PHE A 869 -41.83 22.79 -14.21
N GLY A 870 -41.70 21.48 -13.96
CA GLY A 870 -40.43 20.74 -14.03
C GLY A 870 -40.19 20.00 -15.35
N ILE A 871 -39.07 19.27 -15.45
CA ILE A 871 -38.68 18.46 -16.63
C ILE A 871 -39.80 17.49 -17.04
N SER A 872 -40.45 16.81 -16.07
CA SER A 872 -41.55 15.88 -16.36
C SER A 872 -42.82 16.56 -16.86
N ASP A 873 -43.08 17.79 -16.41
CA ASP A 873 -44.22 18.60 -16.86
C ASP A 873 -43.98 19.11 -18.28
N GLY A 874 -42.75 19.56 -18.56
CA GLY A 874 -42.31 19.97 -19.90
C GLY A 874 -42.29 18.82 -20.90
N ILE A 875 -41.68 17.67 -20.55
CA ILE A 875 -41.73 16.45 -21.37
C ILE A 875 -43.17 15.93 -21.49
N GLY A 876 -43.97 16.01 -20.42
CA GLY A 876 -45.37 15.58 -20.41
C GLY A 876 -46.24 16.41 -21.34
N ALA A 877 -46.04 17.74 -21.34
CA ALA A 877 -46.68 18.67 -22.26
C ALA A 877 -46.19 18.47 -23.70
N LEU A 878 -44.88 18.32 -23.95
CA LEU A 878 -44.32 18.03 -25.29
C LEU A 878 -44.75 16.66 -25.83
N LYS A 879 -44.92 15.65 -24.96
CA LYS A 879 -45.51 14.35 -25.30
C LYS A 879 -47.00 14.44 -25.54
N GLN A 880 -47.72 15.32 -24.83
CA GLN A 880 -49.12 15.62 -25.13
C GLN A 880 -49.24 16.25 -26.52
N VAL A 881 -48.34 17.18 -26.88
CA VAL A 881 -48.23 17.73 -28.24
C VAL A 881 -47.87 16.64 -29.25
N LEU A 882 -46.88 15.78 -28.99
CA LEU A 882 -46.54 14.64 -29.86
C LEU A 882 -47.74 13.71 -30.07
N ARG A 883 -48.50 13.35 -29.01
CA ARG A 883 -49.68 12.49 -29.12
C ARG A 883 -50.79 13.11 -29.96
N GLU A 884 -50.98 14.42 -29.84
CA GLU A 884 -51.99 15.15 -30.61
C GLU A 884 -51.59 15.33 -32.09
N TRP A 885 -50.28 15.27 -32.41
CA TRP A 885 -49.72 15.63 -33.73
C TRP A 885 -48.76 14.60 -34.37
N ASP A 886 -48.74 13.34 -33.90
CA ASP A 886 -47.81 12.31 -34.38
C ASP A 886 -47.91 12.05 -35.89
N GLY A 887 -46.76 11.90 -36.55
CA GLY A 887 -46.66 11.70 -38.01
C GLY A 887 -47.11 12.89 -38.88
N LYS A 888 -47.35 14.07 -38.30
CA LYS A 888 -47.78 15.28 -39.02
C LYS A 888 -46.93 16.50 -38.66
N PRO A 889 -46.75 17.47 -39.58
CA PRO A 889 -46.09 18.73 -39.26
C PRO A 889 -46.98 19.60 -38.33
N LEU A 890 -46.35 20.27 -37.35
CA LEU A 890 -47.06 21.13 -36.38
C LEU A 890 -47.57 22.46 -37.00
N PRO A 891 -48.81 22.91 -36.71
CA PRO A 891 -49.30 24.25 -37.07
C PRO A 891 -48.59 25.36 -36.30
N GLU A 892 -48.57 26.56 -36.86
CA GLU A 892 -47.76 27.68 -36.36
C GLU A 892 -48.01 28.09 -34.89
N ASN A 893 -49.27 28.12 -34.45
CA ASN A 893 -49.63 28.41 -33.06
C ASN A 893 -49.16 27.30 -32.10
N ILE A 894 -49.24 26.03 -32.53
CA ILE A 894 -48.80 24.87 -31.76
C ILE A 894 -47.28 24.75 -31.79
N LEU A 895 -46.62 25.04 -32.90
CA LEU A 895 -45.17 25.10 -33.02
C LEU A 895 -44.58 26.19 -32.11
N SER A 896 -45.26 27.34 -31.96
CA SER A 896 -44.90 28.38 -30.99
C SER A 896 -45.09 27.92 -29.53
N ILE A 897 -46.17 27.20 -29.23
CA ILE A 897 -46.37 26.57 -27.91
C ILE A 897 -45.29 25.50 -27.66
N ALA A 898 -44.96 24.65 -28.64
CA ALA A 898 -43.93 23.62 -28.54
C ALA A 898 -42.53 24.22 -28.35
N SER A 899 -42.21 25.34 -29.02
CA SER A 899 -40.98 26.09 -28.79
C SER A 899 -40.92 26.68 -27.37
N ARG A 900 -42.02 27.29 -26.86
CA ARG A 900 -42.09 27.76 -25.46
C ARG A 900 -42.01 26.63 -24.44
N LEU A 901 -42.57 25.46 -24.75
CA LEU A 901 -42.42 24.25 -23.94
C LEU A 901 -41.00 23.70 -23.98
N ALA A 902 -40.30 23.78 -25.12
CA ALA A 902 -38.88 23.42 -25.24
C ALA A 902 -37.98 24.41 -24.46
N GLN A 903 -38.32 25.70 -24.45
CA GLN A 903 -37.66 26.72 -23.63
C GLN A 903 -37.90 26.50 -22.13
N LEU A 904 -39.14 26.19 -21.75
CA LEU A 904 -39.49 25.81 -20.38
C LEU A 904 -38.70 24.56 -19.95
N LEU A 905 -38.58 23.56 -20.83
CA LEU A 905 -37.81 22.35 -20.59
C LEU A 905 -36.31 22.64 -20.47
N ALA A 906 -35.73 23.43 -21.38
CA ALA A 906 -34.32 23.80 -21.32
C ALA A 906 -33.99 24.64 -20.08
N LYS A 907 -34.87 25.56 -19.68
CA LYS A 907 -34.77 26.28 -18.40
C LYS A 907 -34.76 25.30 -17.23
N ALA A 908 -35.63 24.29 -17.25
CA ALA A 908 -35.68 23.26 -16.22
C ALA A 908 -34.40 22.39 -16.20
N VAL A 909 -33.86 22.00 -17.36
CA VAL A 909 -32.59 21.25 -17.50
C VAL A 909 -31.43 22.08 -16.96
N GLN A 910 -31.29 23.33 -17.41
CA GLN A 910 -30.24 24.25 -16.97
C GLN A 910 -30.30 24.51 -15.45
N SER A 911 -31.50 24.70 -14.90
CA SER A 911 -31.70 24.90 -13.46
C SER A 911 -31.39 23.64 -12.64
N SER A 912 -31.62 22.44 -13.21
CA SER A 912 -31.38 21.17 -12.53
C SER A 912 -29.93 20.66 -12.61
N GLN A 913 -29.12 21.16 -13.56
CA GLN A 913 -27.80 20.63 -13.93
C GLN A 913 -27.78 19.12 -14.26
N GLN A 914 -28.94 18.50 -14.45
CA GLN A 914 -29.03 17.09 -14.82
C GLN A 914 -29.03 16.98 -16.34
N PRO A 915 -28.12 16.18 -16.94
CA PRO A 915 -28.16 15.93 -18.37
C PRO A 915 -29.46 15.20 -18.70
N VAL A 916 -30.19 15.69 -19.70
CA VAL A 916 -31.36 14.99 -20.21
C VAL A 916 -30.92 13.89 -21.16
N ASP A 917 -31.54 12.72 -21.04
CA ASP A 917 -31.35 11.66 -22.01
C ASP A 917 -31.97 12.08 -23.34
N SER A 918 -31.10 12.36 -24.33
CA SER A 918 -31.49 12.77 -25.68
C SER A 918 -32.45 11.80 -26.37
N SER A 919 -32.54 10.54 -25.91
CA SER A 919 -33.50 9.55 -26.43
C SER A 919 -34.96 9.81 -26.00
N GLN A 920 -35.18 10.57 -24.91
CA GLN A 920 -36.52 10.81 -24.34
C GLN A 920 -37.12 12.17 -24.72
N VAL A 921 -36.32 13.01 -25.37
CA VAL A 921 -36.71 14.37 -25.77
C VAL A 921 -37.07 14.38 -27.25
N PHE A 922 -38.27 14.88 -27.53
CA PHE A 922 -38.78 15.02 -28.90
C PHE A 922 -38.88 16.50 -29.23
N LEU A 923 -38.17 16.91 -30.28
CA LEU A 923 -38.12 18.29 -30.75
C LEU A 923 -38.52 18.35 -32.23
N PRO A 924 -39.17 19.43 -32.68
CA PRO A 924 -39.45 19.61 -34.10
C PRO A 924 -38.15 19.75 -34.91
N ASP A 925 -38.05 19.06 -36.03
CA ASP A 925 -37.04 19.30 -37.07
C ASP A 925 -37.39 20.54 -37.92
N ARG A 926 -36.54 20.90 -38.89
CA ARG A 926 -36.81 22.02 -39.82
C ARG A 926 -38.10 21.88 -40.63
N ASN A 927 -38.62 20.67 -40.78
CA ASN A 927 -39.85 20.40 -41.51
C ASN A 927 -41.09 20.35 -40.59
N GLY A 928 -40.92 20.60 -39.28
CA GLY A 928 -42.00 20.64 -38.30
C GLY A 928 -42.42 19.27 -37.74
N TYR A 929 -41.64 18.21 -37.99
CA TYR A 929 -41.89 16.88 -37.45
C TYR A 929 -41.16 16.67 -36.13
N MET A 930 -41.86 16.13 -35.14
CA MET A 930 -41.28 15.80 -33.84
C MET A 930 -40.30 14.62 -33.97
N CYS A 931 -39.00 14.86 -33.77
CA CYS A 931 -37.91 13.90 -33.90
C CYS A 931 -37.14 13.72 -32.57
N CYS A 932 -36.45 12.60 -32.42
CA CYS A 932 -35.60 12.34 -31.26
C CYS A 932 -34.36 13.25 -31.28
N ALA A 933 -34.05 13.89 -30.14
CA ALA A 933 -32.94 14.84 -30.05
C ALA A 933 -31.56 14.26 -30.42
N GLY A 934 -31.30 12.96 -30.14
CA GLY A 934 -30.02 12.31 -30.44
C GLY A 934 -29.74 12.04 -31.94
N GLU A 935 -30.78 12.13 -32.78
CA GLU A 935 -30.69 12.02 -34.25
C GLU A 935 -30.54 13.38 -34.94
N LEU A 936 -30.66 14.47 -34.18
CA LEU A 936 -30.59 15.82 -34.70
C LEU A 936 -29.17 16.38 -34.52
N CYS A 937 -28.82 17.31 -35.41
CA CYS A 937 -27.68 18.21 -35.26
C CYS A 937 -28.11 19.67 -35.39
N PHE A 938 -27.28 20.58 -34.88
CA PHE A 938 -27.38 22.02 -35.14
C PHE A 938 -26.13 22.52 -35.85
N ASP A 939 -26.27 23.61 -36.60
CA ASP A 939 -25.16 24.24 -37.32
C ASP A 939 -24.27 25.00 -36.33
N ASP A 940 -22.97 24.67 -36.29
CA ASP A 940 -21.98 25.26 -35.37
C ASP A 940 -21.11 26.30 -36.07
N ASP A 941 -21.71 27.10 -36.96
CA ASP A 941 -21.08 28.14 -37.79
C ASP A 941 -19.95 27.62 -38.71
N THR A 942 -19.97 26.31 -39.03
CA THR A 942 -19.00 25.67 -39.93
C THR A 942 -19.47 25.70 -41.37
N ASN A 943 -19.59 26.92 -41.90
CA ASN A 943 -20.04 27.19 -43.27
C ASN A 943 -19.13 26.59 -44.35
N TRP A 944 -17.86 26.32 -44.00
CA TRP A 944 -16.90 25.66 -44.87
C TRP A 944 -17.09 24.14 -44.99
N LEU A 945 -17.79 23.51 -44.03
CA LEU A 945 -18.06 22.08 -44.04
C LEU A 945 -19.36 21.82 -44.81
N LYS A 946 -19.29 21.02 -45.88
CA LYS A 946 -20.47 20.69 -46.71
C LYS A 946 -21.46 19.83 -45.90
N SER A 947 -22.76 20.14 -46.00
CA SER A 947 -23.81 19.33 -45.37
C SER A 947 -24.07 18.05 -46.17
N SER A 948 -24.15 16.92 -45.48
CA SER A 948 -24.34 15.60 -46.07
C SER A 948 -25.74 15.04 -45.78
N ASN A 949 -26.23 14.09 -46.58
CA ASN A 949 -27.59 13.52 -46.48
C ASN A 949 -27.89 12.80 -45.16
N TYR A 950 -26.88 12.45 -44.37
CA TYR A 950 -27.01 11.84 -43.04
C TYR A 950 -27.21 12.87 -41.90
N MET A 951 -27.24 14.16 -42.20
CA MET A 951 -27.42 15.24 -41.21
C MET A 951 -28.89 15.70 -41.16
N ARG A 952 -29.55 15.61 -40.00
CA ARG A 952 -30.91 16.13 -39.76
C ARG A 952 -30.86 17.33 -38.81
N PHE A 953 -31.47 18.46 -39.19
CA PHE A 953 -31.37 19.70 -38.41
C PHE A 953 -32.61 19.98 -37.56
N VAL A 954 -32.39 20.43 -36.31
CA VAL A 954 -33.44 20.91 -35.40
C VAL A 954 -34.11 22.18 -35.94
N SER A 955 -35.39 22.41 -35.59
CA SER A 955 -36.16 23.60 -36.01
C SER A 955 -35.46 24.92 -35.66
N ASP A 956 -35.49 25.88 -36.59
CA ASP A 956 -34.86 27.20 -36.41
C ASP A 956 -35.55 28.06 -35.31
N LYS A 957 -36.71 27.62 -34.79
CA LYS A 957 -37.37 28.24 -33.62
C LYS A 957 -36.81 27.77 -32.28
N ILE A 958 -35.86 26.83 -32.30
CA ILE A 958 -35.12 26.36 -31.15
C ILE A 958 -33.70 26.88 -31.31
N SER A 959 -33.25 27.68 -30.34
CA SER A 959 -31.91 28.25 -30.36
C SER A 959 -30.84 27.16 -30.21
N ALA A 960 -29.64 27.40 -30.73
CA ALA A 960 -28.50 26.48 -30.59
C ALA A 960 -28.19 26.17 -29.11
N GLU A 961 -28.34 27.15 -28.22
CA GLU A 961 -28.19 26.98 -26.77
C GLU A 961 -29.23 26.00 -26.20
N THR A 962 -30.51 26.17 -26.56
CA THR A 962 -31.60 25.26 -26.15
C THR A 962 -31.38 23.86 -26.75
N ALA A 963 -30.98 23.76 -28.01
CA ALA A 963 -30.70 22.48 -28.67
C ALA A 963 -29.53 21.73 -28.01
N GLN A 964 -28.44 22.42 -27.70
CA GLN A 964 -27.27 21.85 -27.04
C GLN A 964 -27.59 21.35 -25.62
N LEU A 965 -28.33 22.13 -24.83
CA LEU A 965 -28.78 21.72 -23.49
C LEU A 965 -29.67 20.48 -23.52
N LEU A 966 -30.40 20.27 -24.62
CA LEU A 966 -31.29 19.13 -24.82
C LEU A 966 -30.63 17.95 -25.55
N GLY A 967 -29.30 17.99 -25.74
CA GLY A 967 -28.50 16.85 -26.22
C GLY A 967 -28.37 16.71 -27.74
N VAL A 968 -28.68 17.76 -28.51
CA VAL A 968 -28.49 17.80 -29.97
C VAL A 968 -27.00 17.99 -30.31
N LYS A 969 -26.46 17.25 -31.28
CA LYS A 969 -25.02 17.26 -31.65
C LYS A 969 -24.65 18.47 -32.53
N THR A 970 -23.37 18.86 -32.57
CA THR A 970 -22.87 19.83 -33.58
C THR A 970 -22.68 19.18 -34.94
N LYS A 971 -22.73 19.98 -36.01
CA LYS A 971 -22.47 19.56 -37.39
C LYS A 971 -21.08 18.92 -37.56
N ARG A 972 -20.00 19.51 -37.03
CA ARG A 972 -18.64 18.92 -37.05
C ARG A 972 -18.54 17.57 -36.34
N ARG A 973 -19.16 17.42 -35.16
CA ARG A 973 -19.13 16.16 -34.41
C ARG A 973 -19.87 15.05 -35.15
N GLN A 974 -21.00 15.39 -35.77
CA GLN A 974 -21.77 14.45 -36.58
C GLN A 974 -20.99 13.98 -37.82
N ASP A 975 -20.19 14.85 -38.44
CA ASP A 975 -19.37 14.51 -39.60
C ASP A 975 -18.23 13.53 -39.26
N ILE A 976 -17.43 13.84 -38.21
CA ILE A 976 -16.30 12.99 -37.80
C ILE A 976 -16.79 11.61 -37.33
N ASN A 977 -17.88 11.56 -36.55
CA ASN A 977 -18.44 10.30 -36.05
C ASN A 977 -18.94 9.37 -37.18
N ASN A 978 -19.33 9.93 -38.32
CA ASN A 978 -19.79 9.13 -39.46
C ASN A 978 -18.65 8.70 -40.39
N ARG A 979 -17.53 9.43 -40.44
CA ARG A 979 -16.38 9.11 -41.32
C ARG A 979 -15.29 8.27 -40.63
N GLY A 980 -15.14 8.38 -39.31
CA GLY A 980 -14.12 7.67 -38.55
C GLY A 980 -14.54 6.26 -38.13
N LYS A 981 -13.61 5.29 -38.25
CA LYS A 981 -13.77 3.93 -37.71
C LYS A 981 -13.00 3.79 -36.40
N ALA A 982 -13.65 3.25 -35.37
CA ALA A 982 -13.03 3.01 -34.07
C ALA A 982 -11.92 1.94 -34.14
N ILE A 983 -10.76 2.23 -33.55
CA ILE A 983 -9.59 1.33 -33.53
C ILE A 983 -9.77 0.25 -32.44
N PRO A 984 -9.77 -1.07 -32.70
CA PRO A 984 -10.03 -2.09 -31.67
C PRO A 984 -9.12 -2.01 -30.42
N ARG A 985 -9.69 -2.21 -29.21
CA ARG A 985 -8.97 -2.15 -27.92
C ARG A 985 -8.45 -3.54 -27.47
N GLY A 986 -7.22 -3.62 -26.98
CA GLY A 986 -6.69 -4.81 -26.27
C GLY A 986 -7.20 -4.92 -24.81
N PRO A 987 -7.23 -6.12 -24.18
CA PRO A 987 -7.92 -6.32 -22.90
C PRO A 987 -7.12 -5.87 -21.64
N LYS A 988 -7.91 -5.45 -20.62
CA LYS A 988 -7.69 -5.47 -19.14
C LYS A 988 -6.95 -4.35 -18.38
N GLU A 989 -6.38 -3.32 -18.99
CA GLU A 989 -5.84 -2.15 -18.25
C GLU A 989 -6.30 -0.80 -18.86
N GLU A 990 -6.31 0.28 -18.06
CA GLU A 990 -6.39 1.63 -18.62
C GLU A 990 -5.12 1.94 -19.41
N LEU A 991 -5.27 2.21 -20.72
CA LEU A 991 -4.16 2.39 -21.66
C LEU A 991 -3.14 3.44 -21.21
N THR A 992 -3.61 4.53 -20.58
CA THR A 992 -2.78 5.62 -20.06
C THR A 992 -1.87 5.17 -18.90
N THR A 993 -2.36 4.28 -18.03
CA THR A 993 -1.58 3.72 -16.91
C THR A 993 -0.44 2.85 -17.43
N ARG A 994 -0.73 2.04 -18.45
CA ARG A 994 0.24 1.17 -19.09
C ARG A 994 1.34 1.96 -19.81
N ILE A 995 0.96 2.95 -20.63
CA ILE A 995 1.94 3.82 -21.32
C ILE A 995 2.81 4.54 -20.30
N ARG A 996 2.22 5.12 -19.24
CA ARG A 996 2.97 5.74 -18.15
C ARG A 996 3.95 4.78 -17.47
N GLY A 997 3.55 3.52 -17.27
CA GLY A 997 4.42 2.46 -16.74
C GLY A 997 5.61 2.16 -17.66
N LEU A 998 5.37 2.06 -18.97
CA LEU A 998 6.43 1.87 -19.98
C LEU A 998 7.41 3.05 -19.98
N LEU A 999 6.92 4.29 -19.96
CA LEU A 999 7.77 5.49 -19.97
C LEU A 999 8.65 5.65 -18.71
N LYS A 1000 8.41 4.92 -17.63
CA LYS A 1000 9.33 4.86 -16.47
C LYS A 1000 10.57 4.01 -16.75
N GLY A 1001 10.47 3.05 -17.66
CA GLY A 1001 11.56 2.17 -18.08
C GLY A 1001 12.36 2.66 -19.29
N TYR A 1002 11.86 3.67 -20.01
CA TYR A 1002 12.55 4.35 -21.11
C TYR A 1002 13.10 5.70 -20.64
N ILE A 1003 14.38 5.96 -20.92
CA ILE A 1003 15.01 7.25 -20.67
C ILE A 1003 14.70 8.17 -21.85
N PHE A 1004 14.37 9.43 -21.59
CA PHE A 1004 14.15 10.43 -22.63
C PHE A 1004 15.48 10.90 -23.23
N ASP A 1005 16.07 10.08 -24.10
CA ASP A 1005 17.33 10.32 -24.80
C ASP A 1005 17.29 9.82 -26.25
N SER A 1006 18.45 9.79 -26.93
CA SER A 1006 18.59 9.38 -28.34
C SER A 1006 18.00 7.98 -28.64
N SER A 1007 17.77 7.14 -27.63
CA SER A 1007 17.08 5.84 -27.78
C SER A 1007 15.67 5.96 -28.36
N VAL A 1008 14.92 7.02 -28.04
CA VAL A 1008 13.56 7.25 -28.59
C VAL A 1008 13.59 7.33 -30.12
N LEU A 1009 14.63 7.95 -30.68
CA LEU A 1009 14.79 8.08 -32.14
C LEU A 1009 15.32 6.77 -32.76
N LYS A 1010 16.13 5.99 -32.03
CA LYS A 1010 16.61 4.67 -32.46
C LYS A 1010 15.48 3.66 -32.61
N GLU A 1011 14.46 3.70 -31.76
CA GLU A 1011 13.24 2.88 -31.92
C GLU A 1011 12.51 3.18 -33.23
N LEU A 1012 12.40 4.46 -33.62
CA LEU A 1012 11.77 4.85 -34.89
C LEU A 1012 12.59 4.45 -36.12
N ILE A 1013 13.92 4.46 -36.02
CA ILE A 1013 14.82 3.94 -37.05
C ILE A 1013 14.62 2.44 -37.22
N GLN A 1014 14.55 1.71 -36.11
CA GLN A 1014 14.36 0.27 -36.13
C GLN A 1014 12.99 -0.10 -36.72
N ASN A 1015 11.93 0.64 -36.40
CA ASN A 1015 10.61 0.48 -37.02
C ASN A 1015 10.65 0.71 -38.55
N ALA A 1016 11.39 1.72 -39.01
CA ALA A 1016 11.54 1.99 -40.43
C ALA A 1016 12.39 0.91 -41.14
N ASP A 1017 13.47 0.41 -40.52
CA ASP A 1017 14.29 -0.69 -41.06
C ASP A 1017 13.49 -1.99 -41.17
N ASP A 1018 12.71 -2.31 -40.13
CA ASP A 1018 11.79 -3.46 -40.07
C ASP A 1018 10.70 -3.41 -41.16
N ALA A 1019 10.24 -2.20 -41.49
CA ALA A 1019 9.28 -1.95 -42.57
C ALA A 1019 9.91 -2.00 -43.97
N GLY A 1020 11.23 -2.21 -44.06
CA GLY A 1020 11.95 -2.23 -45.33
C GLY A 1020 12.24 -0.86 -45.92
N ALA A 1021 12.12 0.21 -45.14
CA ALA A 1021 12.48 1.55 -45.61
C ALA A 1021 13.98 1.62 -45.94
N THR A 1022 14.30 2.39 -46.97
CA THR A 1022 15.70 2.68 -47.36
C THR A 1022 16.15 4.06 -46.92
N GLU A 1023 15.20 4.95 -46.60
CA GLU A 1023 15.46 6.25 -45.99
C GLU A 1023 14.50 6.59 -44.84
N ILE A 1024 15.02 7.30 -43.83
CA ILE A 1024 14.25 7.91 -42.74
C ILE A 1024 14.69 9.37 -42.54
N LYS A 1025 13.72 10.26 -42.32
CA LYS A 1025 13.92 11.71 -42.15
C LYS A 1025 13.25 12.19 -40.88
N PHE A 1026 14.01 12.79 -39.98
CA PHE A 1026 13.52 13.48 -38.79
C PHE A 1026 13.38 14.97 -39.10
N ILE A 1027 12.21 15.55 -38.86
CA ILE A 1027 11.86 16.92 -39.25
C ILE A 1027 11.41 17.69 -38.01
N LYS A 1028 12.20 18.68 -37.59
CA LYS A 1028 11.85 19.64 -36.53
C LYS A 1028 10.94 20.74 -37.11
N ASP A 1029 9.63 20.67 -36.84
CA ASP A 1029 8.66 21.69 -37.25
C ASP A 1029 8.22 22.53 -36.05
N PHE A 1030 8.82 23.71 -35.87
CA PHE A 1030 8.49 24.61 -34.76
C PHE A 1030 7.43 25.67 -35.11
N ARG A 1031 6.74 25.51 -36.25
CA ARG A 1031 5.71 26.47 -36.68
C ARG A 1031 4.41 26.24 -35.91
N GLN A 1032 3.65 27.32 -35.75
CA GLN A 1032 2.23 27.27 -35.42
C GLN A 1032 1.42 27.25 -36.73
N LEU A 1033 0.64 26.20 -36.93
CA LEU A 1033 -0.21 26.02 -38.11
C LEU A 1033 -1.62 26.62 -37.89
N SER A 1034 -2.38 26.76 -38.98
CA SER A 1034 -3.76 27.29 -38.95
C SER A 1034 -4.68 26.37 -38.15
N THR A 1035 -5.61 26.95 -37.39
CA THR A 1035 -6.62 26.24 -36.60
C THR A 1035 -8.04 26.45 -37.13
N GLU A 1036 -8.22 27.06 -38.31
CA GLU A 1036 -9.53 27.45 -38.82
C GLU A 1036 -10.33 26.26 -39.38
N LYS A 1037 -9.69 25.42 -40.22
CA LYS A 1037 -10.32 24.27 -40.89
C LYS A 1037 -9.73 22.95 -40.42
N VAL A 1038 -9.77 22.73 -39.10
CA VAL A 1038 -9.24 21.53 -38.44
C VAL A 1038 -10.34 20.61 -37.92
N MET A 1039 -9.98 19.36 -37.66
CA MET A 1039 -10.86 18.42 -36.96
C MET A 1039 -11.20 18.94 -35.56
N LEU A 1040 -12.39 18.58 -35.06
CA LEU A 1040 -12.85 19.01 -33.73
C LEU A 1040 -11.87 18.51 -32.65
N GLY A 1041 -11.27 19.44 -31.90
CA GLY A 1041 -10.32 19.14 -30.83
C GLY A 1041 -8.83 19.21 -31.26
N TRP A 1042 -8.55 19.39 -32.56
CA TRP A 1042 -7.17 19.40 -33.09
C TRP A 1042 -6.53 20.78 -33.12
N GLU A 1043 -7.23 21.83 -32.68
CA GLU A 1043 -6.73 23.20 -32.64
C GLU A 1043 -5.38 23.28 -31.89
N ARG A 1044 -5.24 22.49 -30.82
CA ARG A 1044 -4.02 22.44 -29.99
C ARG A 1044 -2.91 21.54 -30.54
N LEU A 1045 -3.23 20.65 -31.49
CA LEU A 1045 -2.25 19.76 -32.15
C LEU A 1045 -1.54 20.43 -33.34
N GLN A 1046 -1.88 21.70 -33.63
CA GLN A 1046 -1.31 22.51 -34.71
C GLN A 1046 -0.01 23.23 -34.34
N GLY A 1047 0.50 23.06 -33.11
CA GLY A 1047 1.74 23.65 -32.65
C GLY A 1047 3.02 22.91 -33.09
N PRO A 1048 4.16 23.22 -32.46
CA PRO A 1048 5.44 22.56 -32.69
C PRO A 1048 5.35 21.03 -32.65
N ALA A 1049 6.07 20.34 -33.55
CA ALA A 1049 6.04 18.89 -33.67
C ALA A 1049 7.38 18.31 -34.12
N LEU A 1050 7.63 17.06 -33.74
CA LEU A 1050 8.60 16.21 -34.43
C LEU A 1050 7.85 15.41 -35.50
N CYS A 1051 8.17 15.63 -36.77
CA CYS A 1051 7.66 14.81 -37.86
C CYS A 1051 8.72 13.78 -38.27
N VAL A 1052 8.31 12.54 -38.54
CA VAL A 1052 9.21 11.45 -38.92
C VAL A 1052 8.69 10.78 -40.17
N TYR A 1053 9.44 10.91 -41.26
CA TYR A 1053 9.11 10.30 -42.55
C TYR A 1053 9.99 9.08 -42.82
N ASN A 1054 9.42 8.04 -43.40
CA ASN A 1054 10.16 6.97 -44.04
C ASN A 1054 9.48 6.55 -45.35
N ASN A 1055 10.24 5.98 -46.27
CA ASN A 1055 9.73 5.63 -47.60
C ASN A 1055 9.12 4.22 -47.70
N ALA A 1056 8.75 3.60 -46.57
CA ALA A 1056 7.95 2.38 -46.55
C ALA A 1056 6.49 2.72 -46.16
N PRO A 1057 5.49 2.34 -46.98
CA PRO A 1057 4.09 2.47 -46.59
C PRO A 1057 3.69 1.36 -45.60
N PHE A 1058 2.76 1.66 -44.69
CA PHE A 1058 2.12 0.64 -43.85
C PHE A 1058 1.30 -0.34 -44.69
N THR A 1059 1.48 -1.64 -44.46
CA THR A 1059 0.57 -2.70 -44.96
C THR A 1059 -0.69 -2.79 -44.08
N ASP A 1060 -1.74 -3.47 -44.55
CA ASP A 1060 -2.93 -3.71 -43.72
C ASP A 1060 -2.57 -4.52 -42.44
N GLU A 1061 -1.58 -5.43 -42.52
CA GLU A 1061 -1.04 -6.14 -41.37
C GLU A 1061 -0.28 -5.21 -40.39
N ASP A 1062 0.48 -4.24 -40.90
CA ASP A 1062 1.16 -3.24 -40.07
C ASP A 1062 0.16 -2.32 -39.37
N LEU A 1063 -0.94 -1.97 -40.05
CA LEU A 1063 -2.04 -1.17 -39.48
C LEU A 1063 -2.68 -1.93 -38.31
N GLU A 1064 -3.04 -3.20 -38.48
CA GLU A 1064 -3.54 -4.02 -37.38
C GLU A 1064 -2.52 -4.16 -36.23
N GLY A 1065 -1.23 -4.24 -36.57
CA GLY A 1065 -0.13 -4.40 -35.61
C GLY A 1065 0.10 -3.16 -34.74
N ILE A 1066 0.12 -1.96 -35.32
CA ILE A 1066 0.32 -0.69 -34.58
C ILE A 1066 -0.93 -0.29 -33.79
N MET A 1067 -2.11 -0.75 -34.21
CA MET A 1067 -3.39 -0.52 -33.53
C MET A 1067 -3.58 -1.38 -32.27
N LYS A 1068 -2.90 -2.53 -32.16
CA LYS A 1068 -2.90 -3.40 -30.97
C LYS A 1068 -1.89 -2.90 -29.93
N VAL A 1069 -2.13 -1.73 -29.34
CA VAL A 1069 -1.26 -1.17 -28.29
C VAL A 1069 -1.34 -2.04 -27.03
N GLY A 1070 -0.41 -2.99 -26.90
CA GLY A 1070 -0.25 -3.79 -25.68
C GLY A 1070 -0.11 -5.31 -25.83
N GLU A 1071 -0.12 -5.89 -27.02
CA GLU A 1071 0.27 -7.29 -27.22
C GLU A 1071 1.37 -7.31 -28.27
N GLY A 1072 2.57 -7.74 -27.87
CA GLY A 1072 3.75 -7.75 -28.76
C GLY A 1072 3.43 -8.54 -30.03
N SER A 1073 3.42 -7.85 -31.16
CA SER A 1073 2.92 -8.38 -32.44
C SER A 1073 3.90 -9.27 -33.20
N LYS A 1074 5.08 -9.58 -32.65
CA LYS A 1074 6.16 -10.26 -33.40
C LYS A 1074 6.86 -11.37 -32.58
N GLY A 1075 6.10 -12.39 -32.19
CA GLY A 1075 6.61 -13.56 -31.46
C GLY A 1075 7.16 -14.71 -32.31
N THR A 1076 7.07 -14.67 -33.65
CA THR A 1076 7.26 -15.86 -34.50
C THR A 1076 8.19 -15.70 -35.71
N ASP A 1077 8.78 -14.52 -35.95
CA ASP A 1077 9.73 -14.30 -37.07
C ASP A 1077 11.16 -14.05 -36.55
N PRO A 1078 12.09 -15.01 -36.71
CA PRO A 1078 13.48 -14.90 -36.23
C PRO A 1078 14.33 -13.83 -36.92
N LEU A 1079 13.86 -13.24 -38.02
CA LEU A 1079 14.62 -12.26 -38.81
C LEU A 1079 14.30 -10.80 -38.45
N LYS A 1080 13.30 -10.54 -37.59
CA LYS A 1080 12.92 -9.19 -37.16
C LYS A 1080 13.42 -8.93 -35.74
N THR A 1081 14.42 -8.07 -35.57
CA THR A 1081 14.97 -7.70 -34.26
C THR A 1081 14.00 -6.80 -33.48
N GLY A 1082 13.24 -7.37 -32.54
CA GLY A 1082 12.39 -6.61 -31.60
C GLY A 1082 11.38 -7.46 -30.84
N GLN A 1083 11.80 -8.17 -29.78
CA GLN A 1083 10.98 -9.19 -29.09
C GLN A 1083 9.77 -8.64 -28.29
N TYR A 1084 9.56 -7.31 -28.22
CA TYR A 1084 8.51 -6.73 -27.37
C TYR A 1084 7.51 -5.79 -28.04
N GLY A 1085 7.68 -5.38 -29.31
CA GLY A 1085 6.70 -4.54 -30.01
C GLY A 1085 6.24 -3.25 -29.27
N VAL A 1086 7.03 -2.77 -28.29
CA VAL A 1086 6.70 -1.60 -27.44
C VAL A 1086 7.43 -0.32 -27.85
N GLY A 1087 8.32 -0.38 -28.85
CA GLY A 1087 9.18 0.72 -29.27
C GLY A 1087 8.42 1.98 -29.72
N PHE A 1088 7.25 1.82 -30.36
CA PHE A 1088 6.42 2.97 -30.75
C PHE A 1088 5.92 3.79 -29.55
N ASN A 1089 5.69 3.17 -28.39
CA ASN A 1089 5.17 3.89 -27.21
C ASN A 1089 6.18 4.91 -26.64
N ALA A 1090 7.46 4.84 -27.01
CA ALA A 1090 8.46 5.82 -26.61
C ALA A 1090 8.14 7.24 -27.11
N VAL A 1091 7.37 7.39 -28.20
CA VAL A 1091 6.95 8.70 -28.72
C VAL A 1091 6.07 9.47 -27.74
N TYR A 1092 5.43 8.80 -26.78
CA TYR A 1092 4.65 9.45 -25.74
C TYR A 1092 5.51 10.23 -24.72
N HIS A 1093 6.84 10.14 -24.78
CA HIS A 1093 7.68 11.15 -24.12
C HIS A 1093 7.47 12.55 -24.72
N LEU A 1094 7.21 12.64 -26.03
CA LEU A 1094 7.08 13.87 -26.80
C LEU A 1094 5.63 14.38 -26.88
N THR A 1095 4.66 13.48 -27.08
CA THR A 1095 3.28 13.84 -27.43
C THR A 1095 2.24 13.05 -26.62
N ASP A 1096 1.00 13.55 -26.56
CA ASP A 1096 -0.16 12.80 -26.03
C ASP A 1096 -1.08 12.25 -27.13
N ALA A 1097 -0.94 12.74 -28.36
CA ALA A 1097 -1.80 12.39 -29.48
C ALA A 1097 -0.96 12.18 -30.76
N PRO A 1098 -0.20 11.08 -30.84
CA PRO A 1098 0.54 10.77 -32.06
C PRO A 1098 -0.44 10.41 -33.17
N SER A 1099 -0.08 10.78 -34.39
CA SER A 1099 -0.87 10.44 -35.58
C SER A 1099 0.04 10.23 -36.77
N PHE A 1100 -0.41 9.43 -37.73
CA PHE A 1100 0.34 9.18 -38.94
C PHE A 1100 -0.56 9.16 -40.16
N TYR A 1101 0.05 9.54 -41.27
CA TYR A 1101 -0.53 9.51 -42.61
C TYR A 1101 0.35 8.60 -43.47
N THR A 1102 -0.26 7.59 -44.08
CA THR A 1102 0.42 6.63 -44.95
C THR A 1102 -0.23 6.62 -46.32
N ARG A 1103 0.60 6.57 -47.36
CA ARG A 1103 0.16 6.37 -48.74
C ARG A 1103 0.72 5.06 -49.26
N THR A 1104 -0.15 4.12 -49.56
CA THR A 1104 0.22 2.78 -50.02
C THR A 1104 0.59 2.77 -51.50
N ASN A 1105 1.18 1.66 -51.97
CA ASN A 1105 1.66 1.52 -53.35
C ASN A 1105 0.55 1.58 -54.41
N ASP A 1106 -0.68 1.23 -54.03
CA ASP A 1106 -1.91 1.31 -54.85
C ASP A 1106 -2.58 2.70 -54.80
N GLY A 1107 -1.98 3.66 -54.10
CA GLY A 1107 -2.45 5.06 -54.03
C GLY A 1107 -3.53 5.32 -52.99
N LYS A 1108 -3.89 4.34 -52.16
CA LYS A 1108 -4.82 4.54 -51.03
C LYS A 1108 -4.14 5.41 -49.95
N GLU A 1109 -4.92 6.34 -49.40
CA GLU A 1109 -4.45 7.27 -48.36
C GLU A 1109 -5.19 6.99 -47.06
N VAL A 1110 -4.44 6.60 -46.02
CA VAL A 1110 -4.99 6.26 -44.71
C VAL A 1110 -4.42 7.19 -43.65
N MET A 1111 -5.30 7.69 -42.79
CA MET A 1111 -4.95 8.53 -41.64
C MET A 1111 -5.37 7.83 -40.35
N VAL A 1112 -4.44 7.75 -39.40
CA VAL A 1112 -4.70 7.15 -38.08
C VAL A 1112 -4.29 8.14 -37.00
N ALA A 1113 -5.18 8.33 -36.02
CA ALA A 1113 -4.96 9.19 -34.88
C ALA A 1113 -5.21 8.46 -33.57
N PHE A 1114 -4.27 8.56 -32.65
CA PHE A 1114 -4.36 7.98 -31.32
C PHE A 1114 -4.64 9.08 -30.30
N ASP A 1115 -5.60 8.84 -29.41
CA ASP A 1115 -5.97 9.74 -28.32
C ASP A 1115 -6.25 8.94 -27.03
N PRO A 1116 -5.20 8.45 -26.34
CA PRO A 1116 -5.35 7.70 -25.09
C PRO A 1116 -6.00 8.50 -23.94
N ASN A 1117 -5.97 9.84 -24.03
CA ASN A 1117 -6.55 10.71 -23.01
C ASN A 1117 -8.02 11.11 -23.30
N TYR A 1118 -8.57 10.77 -24.46
CA TYR A 1118 -9.94 11.14 -24.90
C TYR A 1118 -10.18 12.66 -24.92
N GLN A 1119 -9.19 13.42 -25.37
CA GLN A 1119 -9.23 14.90 -25.39
C GLN A 1119 -9.31 15.49 -26.80
N PHE A 1120 -8.84 14.78 -27.81
CA PHE A 1120 -8.56 15.30 -29.15
C PHE A 1120 -9.42 14.63 -30.23
N LEU A 1121 -10.19 13.58 -29.91
CA LEU A 1121 -11.13 12.94 -30.82
C LEU A 1121 -12.56 12.94 -30.21
N PRO A 1122 -13.63 13.05 -31.01
CA PRO A 1122 -15.02 13.13 -30.54
C PRO A 1122 -15.62 11.78 -30.07
N ILE A 1123 -14.79 10.95 -29.46
CA ILE A 1123 -15.07 9.59 -29.01
C ILE A 1123 -15.43 9.55 -27.52
N SER A 1124 -16.29 8.62 -27.13
CA SER A 1124 -16.65 8.40 -25.74
C SER A 1124 -15.55 7.63 -24.98
N PRO A 1125 -15.37 7.80 -23.65
CA PRO A 1125 -14.47 6.95 -22.85
C PRO A 1125 -14.80 5.45 -22.89
N HIS A 1126 -16.00 5.10 -23.35
CA HIS A 1126 -16.45 3.73 -23.57
C HIS A 1126 -16.06 3.18 -24.95
N GLU A 1127 -15.59 4.04 -25.86
CA GLU A 1127 -15.09 3.70 -27.18
C GLU A 1127 -13.56 3.55 -27.15
N PRO A 1128 -12.96 2.92 -28.17
CA PRO A 1128 -11.51 2.81 -28.24
C PRO A 1128 -10.79 4.15 -28.47
N PRO A 1129 -9.56 4.32 -27.95
CA PRO A 1129 -8.85 5.60 -27.85
C PRO A 1129 -8.16 6.02 -29.16
N GLY A 1130 -8.85 5.91 -30.29
CA GLY A 1130 -8.31 6.33 -31.59
C GLY A 1130 -9.28 6.07 -32.74
N LEU A 1131 -9.05 6.78 -33.85
CA LEU A 1131 -9.84 6.69 -35.07
C LEU A 1131 -8.94 6.42 -36.28
N GLN A 1132 -9.43 5.55 -37.18
CA GLN A 1132 -8.89 5.33 -38.52
C GLN A 1132 -9.82 5.94 -39.57
N PHE A 1133 -9.24 6.62 -40.54
CA PHE A 1133 -9.93 7.17 -41.70
C PHE A 1133 -9.36 6.53 -42.97
N ASP A 1134 -10.20 5.75 -43.66
CA ASP A 1134 -9.80 4.97 -44.85
C ASP A 1134 -9.73 5.80 -46.13
N ASP A 1135 -10.39 6.96 -46.15
CA ASP A 1135 -10.39 7.92 -47.25
C ASP A 1135 -9.84 9.25 -46.75
N ALA A 1136 -8.52 9.30 -46.54
CA ALA A 1136 -7.86 10.53 -46.10
C ALA A 1136 -7.88 11.64 -47.17
N ALA A 1137 -8.18 11.31 -48.43
CA ALA A 1137 -8.26 12.29 -49.51
C ALA A 1137 -9.51 13.19 -49.40
N ASP A 1138 -10.68 12.59 -49.15
CA ASP A 1138 -11.93 13.32 -48.85
C ASP A 1138 -11.83 14.13 -47.54
N LEU A 1139 -11.17 13.54 -46.54
CA LEU A 1139 -10.91 14.20 -45.26
C LEU A 1139 -9.99 15.41 -45.41
N LYS A 1140 -9.01 15.34 -46.31
CA LYS A 1140 -8.10 16.44 -46.65
C LYS A 1140 -8.81 17.60 -47.36
N GLU A 1141 -9.77 17.33 -48.23
CA GLU A 1141 -10.60 18.40 -48.83
C GLU A 1141 -11.44 19.11 -47.76
N SER A 1142 -11.97 18.34 -46.81
CA SER A 1142 -12.87 18.84 -45.77
C SER A 1142 -12.11 19.59 -44.65
N TYR A 1143 -10.91 19.14 -44.29
CA TYR A 1143 -10.10 19.67 -43.17
C TYR A 1143 -8.65 20.01 -43.58
N PRO A 1144 -8.43 20.92 -44.55
CA PRO A 1144 -7.12 21.14 -45.16
C PRO A 1144 -6.02 21.58 -44.18
N ASP A 1145 -6.37 22.33 -43.12
CA ASP A 1145 -5.41 22.84 -42.15
C ASP A 1145 -4.82 21.70 -41.30
N THR A 1146 -5.62 20.66 -41.01
CA THR A 1146 -5.18 19.46 -40.29
C THR A 1146 -3.99 18.80 -40.98
N PHE A 1147 -3.98 18.82 -42.32
CA PHE A 1147 -3.02 18.10 -43.14
C PHE A 1147 -1.78 18.93 -43.50
N GLN A 1148 -1.76 20.23 -43.18
CA GLN A 1148 -0.62 21.12 -43.45
C GLN A 1148 0.68 20.60 -42.80
N GLY A 1149 0.56 20.00 -41.62
CA GLY A 1149 1.67 19.45 -40.83
C GLY A 1149 2.29 18.15 -41.35
N TYR A 1150 1.78 17.58 -42.44
CA TYR A 1150 2.25 16.35 -43.09
C TYR A 1150 2.96 16.62 -44.43
N PHE A 1151 3.29 17.88 -44.73
CA PHE A 1151 4.09 18.32 -45.88
C PHE A 1151 3.58 17.84 -47.25
N GLN A 1152 2.27 17.69 -47.41
CA GLN A 1152 1.65 17.03 -48.56
C GLN A 1152 1.80 17.74 -49.92
N ASN A 1153 2.25 19.00 -49.92
CA ASN A 1153 2.50 19.77 -51.15
C ASN A 1153 3.93 19.60 -51.69
N ARG A 1154 4.73 18.72 -51.07
CA ARG A 1154 6.12 18.45 -51.46
C ARG A 1154 6.19 17.18 -52.31
N SER A 1155 6.94 17.25 -53.41
CA SER A 1155 7.10 16.13 -54.36
C SER A 1155 7.80 14.92 -53.75
N GLU A 1156 8.54 15.07 -52.64
CA GLU A 1156 9.11 13.93 -51.91
C GLU A 1156 8.03 13.16 -51.13
N MET A 1157 6.98 13.85 -50.65
CA MET A 1157 5.91 13.29 -49.82
C MET A 1157 4.72 12.79 -50.65
N THR A 1158 4.79 12.89 -51.98
CA THR A 1158 3.75 12.36 -52.87
C THR A 1158 3.97 10.90 -53.28
N LYS A 1159 5.13 10.33 -52.97
CA LYS A 1159 5.47 8.93 -53.20
C LYS A 1159 4.91 8.03 -52.08
N PRO A 1160 4.76 6.71 -52.31
CA PRO A 1160 4.41 5.77 -51.26
C PRO A 1160 5.38 5.88 -50.08
N GLY A 1161 4.84 5.87 -48.86
CA GLY A 1161 5.60 6.10 -47.64
C GLY A 1161 4.72 6.55 -46.48
N THR A 1162 5.35 6.72 -45.32
CA THR A 1162 4.65 7.04 -44.08
C THR A 1162 5.26 8.26 -43.41
N ILE A 1163 4.40 9.16 -42.95
CA ILE A 1163 4.80 10.29 -42.11
C ILE A 1163 4.05 10.29 -40.78
N PHE A 1164 4.81 10.21 -39.70
CA PHE A 1164 4.35 10.45 -38.34
C PHE A 1164 4.42 11.94 -38.03
N ARG A 1165 3.38 12.47 -37.38
CA ARG A 1165 3.39 13.79 -36.76
C ARG A 1165 3.23 13.61 -35.26
N LEU A 1166 4.19 14.12 -34.49
CA LEU A 1166 4.22 14.04 -33.04
C LEU A 1166 4.17 15.47 -32.46
N PRO A 1167 2.97 16.05 -32.26
CA PRO A 1167 2.81 17.38 -31.68
C PRO A 1167 3.40 17.42 -30.27
N LEU A 1168 4.27 18.38 -29.98
CA LEU A 1168 4.92 18.49 -28.68
C LEU A 1168 3.88 18.81 -27.60
N ARG A 1169 4.00 18.11 -26.47
CA ARG A 1169 3.15 18.38 -25.31
C ARG A 1169 3.44 19.77 -24.76
N ASP A 1170 2.48 20.68 -24.89
CA ASP A 1170 2.54 22.01 -24.27
C ASP A 1170 2.21 21.95 -22.76
N GLU A 1171 2.34 23.07 -22.05
CA GLU A 1171 2.07 23.15 -20.60
C GLU A 1171 0.62 22.82 -20.22
N GLU A 1172 -0.34 23.24 -21.04
CA GLU A 1172 -1.75 23.03 -20.78
C GLU A 1172 -2.16 21.57 -21.08
N MET A 1173 -1.53 20.91 -22.06
CA MET A 1173 -1.66 19.48 -22.34
C MET A 1173 -1.07 18.68 -21.18
N ALA A 1174 0.11 19.08 -20.69
CA ALA A 1174 0.77 18.45 -19.55
C ALA A 1174 -0.12 18.41 -18.31
N LYS A 1175 -0.77 19.52 -17.94
CA LYS A 1175 -1.66 19.60 -16.76
C LYS A 1175 -2.77 18.53 -16.76
N VAL A 1176 -3.34 18.26 -17.93
CA VAL A 1176 -4.49 17.35 -18.07
C VAL A 1176 -4.11 15.94 -18.56
N SER A 1177 -2.84 15.72 -18.94
CA SER A 1177 -2.36 14.45 -19.48
C SER A 1177 -2.29 13.37 -18.41
N LYS A 1178 -2.98 12.25 -18.62
CA LYS A 1178 -2.81 11.06 -17.78
C LYS A 1178 -1.56 10.27 -18.17
N ILE A 1179 -0.82 10.65 -19.22
CA ILE A 1179 0.36 9.90 -19.65
C ILE A 1179 1.62 10.47 -19.00
N LYS A 1180 1.89 11.77 -19.20
CA LYS A 1180 3.08 12.44 -18.65
C LYS A 1180 2.79 13.93 -18.41
N GLN A 1181 3.11 14.40 -17.22
CA GLN A 1181 2.83 15.76 -16.74
C GLN A 1181 3.98 16.74 -17.02
N GLU A 1182 4.82 16.44 -18.01
CA GLU A 1182 5.99 17.23 -18.39
C GLU A 1182 5.83 17.73 -19.83
N ALA A 1183 5.89 19.05 -20.00
CA ALA A 1183 5.89 19.69 -21.31
C ALA A 1183 7.25 19.49 -22.02
N VAL A 1184 7.23 19.52 -23.35
CA VAL A 1184 8.43 19.41 -24.19
C VAL A 1184 8.59 20.68 -25.00
N CYS A 1185 9.62 21.46 -24.67
CA CYS A 1185 9.93 22.70 -25.38
C CYS A 1185 10.89 22.48 -26.56
N ASP A 1186 10.96 23.45 -27.46
CA ASP A 1186 11.81 23.42 -28.66
C ASP A 1186 13.29 23.12 -28.35
N THR A 1187 13.79 23.63 -27.23
CA THR A 1187 15.18 23.39 -26.78
C THR A 1187 15.40 21.95 -26.34
N ALA A 1188 14.41 21.30 -25.73
CA ALA A 1188 14.49 19.90 -25.34
C ALA A 1188 14.46 18.99 -26.58
N LEU A 1189 13.60 19.28 -27.55
CA LEU A 1189 13.56 18.55 -28.83
C LEU A 1189 14.87 18.73 -29.60
N THR A 1190 15.39 19.96 -29.66
CA THR A 1190 16.64 20.26 -30.36
C THR A 1190 17.81 19.49 -29.74
N ARG A 1191 17.96 19.49 -28.41
CA ARG A 1191 19.00 18.69 -27.73
C ARG A 1191 18.88 17.19 -28.00
N LEU A 1192 17.66 16.66 -27.99
CA LEU A 1192 17.40 15.25 -28.30
C LEU A 1192 17.91 14.89 -29.70
N VAL A 1193 17.52 15.67 -30.71
CA VAL A 1193 17.89 15.45 -32.11
C VAL A 1193 19.38 15.72 -32.37
N ASP A 1194 19.96 16.74 -31.72
CA ASP A 1194 21.39 17.06 -31.86
C ASP A 1194 22.26 15.97 -31.25
N SER A 1195 21.91 15.45 -30.05
CA SER A 1195 22.61 14.32 -29.42
C SER A 1195 22.57 13.06 -30.28
N PHE A 1196 21.43 12.81 -30.93
CA PHE A 1196 21.28 11.71 -31.86
C PHE A 1196 22.11 11.90 -33.14
N SER A 1197 22.33 13.14 -33.58
CA SER A 1197 23.07 13.43 -34.81
C SER A 1197 24.53 12.96 -34.74
N GLU A 1198 25.14 12.95 -33.56
CA GLU A 1198 26.49 12.39 -33.32
C GLU A 1198 26.55 10.85 -33.44
N GLU A 1199 25.40 10.19 -33.35
CA GLU A 1199 25.27 8.73 -33.34
C GLU A 1199 24.70 8.14 -34.65
N MET A 1200 24.16 8.99 -35.55
CA MET A 1200 23.53 8.58 -36.82
C MET A 1200 24.42 7.62 -37.63
N GLY A 1201 25.73 7.90 -37.72
CA GLY A 1201 26.66 7.04 -38.46
C GLY A 1201 26.89 5.67 -37.82
N LYS A 1202 26.84 5.59 -36.49
CA LYS A 1202 26.94 4.30 -35.78
C LYS A 1202 25.68 3.45 -35.98
N CYS A 1203 24.51 4.09 -36.08
CA CYS A 1203 23.24 3.40 -36.27
C CYS A 1203 23.21 2.63 -37.61
N LEU A 1204 23.76 3.20 -38.70
CA LEU A 1204 23.78 2.56 -40.03
C LEU A 1204 24.68 1.31 -40.16
N LEU A 1205 25.56 1.06 -39.19
CA LEU A 1205 26.50 -0.07 -39.24
C LEU A 1205 25.79 -1.43 -39.32
N PHE A 1206 24.69 -1.59 -38.57
CA PHE A 1206 24.02 -2.88 -38.37
C PHE A 1206 22.58 -2.92 -38.91
N LEU A 1207 22.07 -1.82 -39.49
CA LEU A 1207 20.76 -1.79 -40.13
C LEU A 1207 20.82 -2.49 -41.50
N THR A 1208 19.74 -3.21 -41.82
CA THR A 1208 19.69 -4.12 -42.97
C THR A 1208 19.17 -3.43 -44.23
N ASN A 1209 18.15 -2.59 -44.10
CA ASN A 1209 17.44 -1.94 -45.22
C ASN A 1209 17.76 -0.44 -45.32
N LEU A 1210 17.83 0.27 -44.20
CA LEU A 1210 18.09 1.71 -44.14
C LEU A 1210 19.50 2.03 -44.62
N ARG A 1211 19.57 2.97 -45.58
CA ARG A 1211 20.83 3.47 -46.17
C ARG A 1211 21.01 4.97 -45.98
N HIS A 1212 19.96 5.68 -45.58
CA HIS A 1212 19.96 7.12 -45.48
C HIS A 1212 19.17 7.57 -44.23
N ILE A 1213 19.83 8.35 -43.37
CA ILE A 1213 19.20 9.03 -42.23
C ILE A 1213 19.48 10.52 -42.39
N ALA A 1214 18.44 11.35 -42.33
CA ALA A 1214 18.58 12.80 -42.43
C ALA A 1214 17.75 13.54 -41.36
N VAL A 1215 18.26 14.68 -40.93
CA VAL A 1215 17.63 15.61 -40.00
C VAL A 1215 17.38 16.92 -40.71
N TYR A 1216 16.14 17.39 -40.65
CA TYR A 1216 15.69 18.64 -41.24
C TYR A 1216 15.08 19.54 -40.18
N LYS A 1217 15.12 20.85 -40.45
CA LYS A 1217 14.34 21.87 -39.75
C LYS A 1217 13.43 22.57 -40.74
N VAL A 1218 12.23 22.93 -40.30
CA VAL A 1218 11.28 23.69 -41.12
C VAL A 1218 11.50 25.19 -40.90
N ASN A 1219 11.71 25.94 -41.98
CA ASN A 1219 11.78 27.39 -41.95
C ASN A 1219 10.38 28.02 -41.89
N ALA A 1220 10.32 29.33 -41.61
CA ALA A 1220 9.06 30.08 -41.50
C ALA A 1220 8.17 30.02 -42.76
N ASP A 1221 8.78 29.83 -43.94
CA ASP A 1221 8.11 29.66 -45.24
C ASP A 1221 7.64 28.21 -45.50
N GLY A 1222 7.90 27.29 -44.58
CA GLY A 1222 7.59 25.86 -44.73
C GLY A 1222 8.57 25.09 -45.62
N ALA A 1223 9.76 25.64 -45.89
CA ALA A 1223 10.85 24.91 -46.56
C ALA A 1223 11.61 24.00 -45.59
N LEU A 1224 11.95 22.80 -46.05
CA LEU A 1224 12.82 21.86 -45.33
C LEU A 1224 14.28 22.26 -45.55
N VAL A 1225 14.97 22.60 -44.46
CA VAL A 1225 16.40 22.88 -44.43
C VAL A 1225 17.11 21.67 -43.85
N LEU A 1226 18.05 21.09 -44.60
CA LEU A 1226 18.87 19.98 -44.14
C LEU A 1226 19.86 20.48 -43.08
N GLU A 1227 19.92 19.81 -41.92
CA GLU A 1227 20.87 20.10 -40.86
C GLU A 1227 21.97 19.03 -40.76
N HIS A 1228 21.58 17.74 -40.80
CA HIS A 1228 22.52 16.61 -40.75
C HIS A 1228 22.07 15.49 -41.68
N GLU A 1229 22.99 14.82 -42.38
CA GLU A 1229 22.70 13.57 -43.10
C GLU A 1229 23.84 12.57 -42.97
N VAL A 1230 23.51 11.28 -42.98
CA VAL A 1230 24.46 10.18 -43.11
C VAL A 1230 23.92 9.16 -44.11
N ARG A 1231 24.81 8.68 -44.99
CA ARG A 1231 24.52 7.68 -46.01
C ARG A 1231 25.50 6.50 -45.93
N LYS A 1232 24.97 5.29 -46.16
CA LYS A 1232 25.71 4.03 -46.21
C LYS A 1232 26.23 3.72 -47.60
#